data_AF-A0A2P6NML2-F1
#
_entry.id   AF-A0A2P6NML2-F1
#
_cell.length_a   1.000
_cell.length_b   1.000
_cell.length_c   1.000
_cell.angle_alpha   90.00
_cell.angle_beta   90.00
_cell.angle_gamma   90.00
#
_symmetry.space_group_name_H-M   'P 1'
#
loop_
_entity.id
_entity.type
_entity.pdbx_description
1 polymer ?
#
loop_
_entity_poly.entity_id
_entity_poly.type
_entity_poly.pdbx_seq_one_letter_code
_entity_poly.pdbx_strand_id
1 'polypeptide(L)'
;MVSTRLLLLLSFCISFSVADDCYFLNSCDNATLPFSQCWNCTSGQTLPTAESTIIFQSVDNVTLSNVILVVRDIHIRDSQLTWAHSNVSSFNLSVTDSTFILNASTVLIRQDLSVQSNSSDIQFVDSTLSCESASFEHARLSFLPGVTNLNTFNSGHTLMADGTVNVGSEVSWTGYLDVVSTTIVHTPKGDKRAAITSSSSSVALEGTSILGPLSWFAESFTITNCTLDSTSPSITPNDSPSNSTISDRNFGFFNASQRIFGDEDFIIDIEDTVIRGRWTAQSRGVSQLKDIRGRSILPPGGHAKRLIIHRLIISTIYDNSYLNLSRSTSYTIDEISLSQVSSLTYTPVRGGIPTNFSDSIRTTSNCWKKDVTNYTVSVVYNETALYVTYVPPTPDIAYGWSNGTSLTLLLARIYLAQLCADDDLYSHHLIIEDGDHRRVIDHRESDTYTTFSLPDENSCTHKTVKVYLESEGHQITTRSKPLEVEIRPADVLFARYYPWGYYNETETRMTALAGRDSGKIQIWWNATGVPSICGWEAQEFHFGNKQLYIDAQSVPVSQGQFTYRTTPEYPVDATCIKSYSTIPSVSVVYTKEGSNITSSPFVPRLNDESTFYFYHDLMQVDAAITPDNFQLKVTNASASSNLKTLRAYNVSDDRCTCGDFLLVVQIYDLNETSALASFSLSKTKMETYANISYGRYIMYVTGTCTYHISSSVYGGYGQTIRSELVLAENKEEPPKETEPQGPSPLRWIIPVSVVGGLIVVAGAVVAFILIRKRQKRNYIPLQ
;
A
#
# COMPACT_ATOMS: atom_id res chain seq x y z
N MET A 1 2.83 108.25 -11.14
CA MET A 1 2.24 106.90 -11.25
C MET A 1 2.08 106.53 -12.72
N VAL A 2 3.16 106.12 -13.39
CA VAL A 2 3.15 105.42 -14.69
C VAL A 2 4.38 104.52 -14.67
N SER A 3 4.21 103.32 -14.13
CA SER A 3 5.21 102.25 -14.11
C SER A 3 4.45 100.96 -13.85
N THR A 4 4.91 99.84 -14.40
CA THR A 4 4.32 98.46 -14.34
C THR A 4 3.21 98.09 -15.33
N ARG A 5 3.26 98.56 -16.59
CA ARG A 5 2.52 97.90 -17.70
C ARG A 5 3.30 97.64 -18.98
N LEU A 6 4.58 98.03 -19.08
CA LEU A 6 5.37 97.82 -20.31
C LEU A 6 6.44 96.71 -20.21
N LEU A 7 6.68 96.13 -19.02
CA LEU A 7 7.69 95.08 -18.84
C LEU A 7 7.15 93.64 -18.84
N LEU A 8 5.82 93.46 -18.93
CA LEU A 8 5.16 92.14 -18.87
C LEU A 8 4.70 91.62 -20.24
N LEU A 9 4.89 92.41 -21.30
CA LEU A 9 4.50 92.06 -22.68
C LEU A 9 5.69 91.71 -23.60
N LEU A 10 6.92 91.71 -23.07
CA LEU A 10 8.15 91.39 -23.81
C LEU A 10 8.92 90.16 -23.28
N SER A 11 8.36 89.44 -22.29
CA SER A 11 8.92 88.17 -21.78
C SER A 11 8.13 86.92 -22.20
N PHE A 12 7.12 87.08 -23.06
CA PHE A 12 6.41 85.98 -23.71
C PHE A 12 6.96 85.74 -25.13
N CYS A 13 8.30 85.72 -25.27
CA CYS A 13 8.91 84.88 -26.30
C CYS A 13 8.86 83.46 -25.75
N ILE A 14 7.67 82.84 -25.84
CA ILE A 14 7.58 81.38 -25.82
C ILE A 14 8.40 80.96 -27.04
N SER A 15 9.63 80.52 -26.80
CA SER A 15 10.32 79.62 -27.71
C SER A 15 9.44 78.39 -27.80
N PHE A 16 8.46 78.40 -28.72
CA PHE A 16 7.84 77.17 -29.15
C PHE A 16 8.99 76.37 -29.74
N SER A 17 9.49 75.39 -28.97
CA SER A 17 10.32 74.33 -29.50
C SER A 17 9.42 73.56 -30.45
N VAL A 18 9.37 74.02 -31.70
CA VAL A 18 8.71 73.30 -32.78
C VAL A 18 9.46 71.98 -32.88
N ALA A 19 8.73 70.87 -32.77
CA ALA A 19 9.31 69.55 -33.00
C ALA A 19 10.00 69.55 -34.37
N ASP A 20 11.26 69.16 -34.39
CA ASP A 20 12.08 69.27 -35.59
C ASP A 20 12.03 67.97 -36.38
N ASP A 21 11.52 68.03 -37.60
CA ASP A 21 11.50 66.88 -38.51
C ASP A 21 12.86 66.78 -39.20
N CYS A 22 13.56 65.67 -38.97
CA CYS A 22 14.86 65.35 -39.54
C CYS A 22 14.70 64.25 -40.60
N TYR A 23 15.00 64.59 -41.84
CA TYR A 23 15.00 63.64 -42.95
C TYR A 23 16.40 63.06 -43.14
N PHE A 24 16.47 61.74 -43.29
CA PHE A 24 17.70 61.08 -43.73
C PHE A 24 17.73 61.11 -45.26
N LEU A 25 18.68 61.83 -45.84
CA LEU A 25 18.71 62.07 -47.28
C LEU A 25 19.37 60.92 -48.06
N ASN A 26 18.79 60.60 -49.22
CA ASN A 26 19.24 59.55 -50.15
C ASN A 26 20.67 59.75 -50.70
N SER A 27 21.29 60.92 -50.51
CA SER A 27 22.69 61.16 -50.92
C SER A 27 23.73 60.48 -50.02
N CYS A 28 23.30 59.73 -49.00
CA CYS A 28 24.16 58.96 -48.10
C CYS A 28 24.28 57.47 -48.50
N ASP A 29 23.93 57.13 -49.74
CA ASP A 29 24.10 55.79 -50.31
C ASP A 29 25.52 55.25 -50.09
N ASN A 30 25.62 53.99 -49.65
CA ASN A 30 26.88 53.25 -49.45
C ASN A 30 27.83 53.77 -48.34
N ALA A 31 27.33 54.59 -47.41
CA ALA A 31 28.16 55.23 -46.39
C ALA A 31 28.22 54.48 -45.05
N THR A 32 29.38 53.94 -44.67
CA THR A 32 29.78 53.72 -43.27
C THR A 32 30.38 55.02 -42.70
N LEU A 33 29.60 56.10 -42.64
CA LEU A 33 30.10 57.45 -42.30
C LEU A 33 29.62 57.95 -40.91
N PRO A 34 30.33 58.91 -40.29
CA PRO A 34 29.95 59.48 -39.00
C PRO A 34 28.60 60.22 -39.05
N PHE A 35 27.87 60.09 -37.95
CA PHE A 35 26.43 60.29 -37.79
C PHE A 35 25.88 61.70 -38.09
N SER A 36 26.71 62.75 -38.23
CA SER A 36 26.25 64.15 -38.24
C SER A 36 25.98 64.75 -39.62
N GLN A 37 26.36 64.08 -40.72
CA GLN A 37 26.34 64.70 -42.07
C GLN A 37 25.13 64.34 -42.93
N CYS A 38 24.29 63.40 -42.50
CA CYS A 38 23.19 62.86 -43.30
C CYS A 38 21.80 63.37 -42.91
N TRP A 39 21.71 64.20 -41.87
CA TRP A 39 20.46 64.74 -41.36
C TRP A 39 20.14 66.07 -42.01
N ASN A 40 18.97 66.17 -42.62
CA ASN A 40 18.38 67.44 -43.01
C ASN A 40 17.20 67.74 -42.08
N CYS A 41 17.49 68.50 -41.03
CA CYS A 41 16.50 68.90 -40.04
C CYS A 41 15.91 70.29 -40.36
N THR A 42 14.60 70.44 -40.21
CA THR A 42 13.88 71.68 -40.54
C THR A 42 14.35 72.90 -39.73
N SER A 43 14.91 72.71 -38.53
CA SER A 43 15.41 73.80 -37.67
C SER A 43 16.81 74.29 -38.03
N GLY A 44 17.51 73.64 -38.96
CA GLY A 44 18.90 73.93 -39.30
C GLY A 44 19.92 73.49 -38.24
N GLN A 45 19.49 72.76 -37.19
CA GLN A 45 20.39 72.08 -36.26
C GLN A 45 21.03 70.84 -36.93
N THR A 46 22.29 70.56 -36.59
CA THR A 46 23.09 69.51 -37.24
C THR A 46 22.92 68.10 -36.66
N LEU A 47 22.12 67.92 -35.61
CA LEU A 47 21.87 66.62 -34.98
C LEU A 47 20.43 66.51 -34.45
N PRO A 48 19.77 65.34 -34.58
CA PRO A 48 18.48 65.07 -33.96
C PRO A 48 18.54 65.20 -32.43
N THR A 49 17.46 65.69 -31.84
CA THR A 49 17.26 65.84 -30.40
C THR A 49 16.14 64.91 -29.90
N ALA A 50 15.93 64.84 -28.58
CA ALA A 50 14.86 64.03 -27.99
C ALA A 50 13.44 64.40 -28.46
N GLU A 51 13.25 65.61 -28.98
CA GLU A 51 11.96 66.10 -29.51
C GLU A 51 11.84 65.96 -31.04
N SER A 52 12.89 65.48 -31.70
CA SER A 52 12.93 65.34 -33.16
C SER A 52 12.11 64.15 -33.65
N THR A 53 11.53 64.29 -34.84
CA THR A 53 10.96 63.17 -35.61
C THR A 53 11.93 62.83 -36.72
N ILE A 54 12.38 61.58 -36.78
CA ILE A 54 13.26 61.10 -37.85
C ILE A 54 12.44 60.40 -38.92
N ILE A 55 12.68 60.76 -40.19
CA ILE A 55 12.06 60.12 -41.34
C ILE A 55 13.15 59.58 -42.27
N PHE A 56 13.21 58.25 -42.39
CA PHE A 56 13.93 57.54 -43.44
C PHE A 56 12.96 57.27 -44.57
N GLN A 57 13.24 57.83 -45.76
CA GLN A 57 12.39 57.67 -46.91
C GLN A 57 13.20 57.37 -48.16
N SER A 58 12.82 56.31 -48.87
CA SER A 58 13.47 55.89 -50.13
C SER A 58 14.98 55.64 -49.98
N VAL A 59 15.41 55.18 -48.80
CA VAL A 59 16.82 54.91 -48.48
C VAL A 59 17.14 53.47 -48.84
N ASP A 60 18.11 53.21 -49.70
CA ASP A 60 18.44 51.84 -50.13
C ASP A 60 19.76 51.34 -49.53
N ASN A 61 19.71 50.14 -48.96
CA ASN A 61 20.85 49.41 -48.39
C ASN A 61 21.80 50.23 -47.49
N VAL A 62 21.26 51.05 -46.59
CA VAL A 62 22.05 51.85 -45.65
C VAL A 62 22.30 51.09 -44.36
N THR A 63 23.56 51.07 -43.91
CA THR A 63 23.93 50.52 -42.59
C THR A 63 24.42 51.64 -41.68
N LEU A 64 23.70 51.88 -40.59
CA LEU A 64 24.12 52.80 -39.53
C LEU A 64 24.70 52.00 -38.37
N SER A 65 26.00 52.19 -38.13
CA SER A 65 26.74 51.46 -37.12
C SER A 65 27.07 52.33 -35.90
N ASN A 66 27.01 51.74 -34.70
CA ASN A 66 27.32 52.42 -33.42
C ASN A 66 26.49 53.69 -33.19
N VAL A 67 25.23 53.65 -33.60
CA VAL A 67 24.30 54.76 -33.47
C VAL A 67 23.82 54.86 -32.04
N ILE A 68 23.86 56.06 -31.46
CA ILE A 68 23.15 56.36 -30.21
C ILE A 68 22.15 57.46 -30.50
N LEU A 69 20.87 57.13 -30.41
CA LEU A 69 19.77 58.04 -30.70
C LEU A 69 18.76 58.07 -29.57
N VAL A 70 18.29 59.27 -29.25
CA VAL A 70 17.13 59.52 -28.39
C VAL A 70 16.28 60.53 -29.12
N VAL A 71 15.12 60.12 -29.63
CA VAL A 71 14.23 60.95 -30.44
C VAL A 71 12.77 60.70 -30.06
N ARG A 72 11.85 61.52 -30.59
CA ARG A 72 10.43 61.32 -30.35
C ARG A 72 9.88 60.25 -31.27
N ASP A 73 9.93 60.44 -32.58
CA ASP A 73 9.33 59.48 -33.52
C ASP A 73 10.34 59.05 -34.58
N ILE A 74 10.23 57.81 -35.05
CA ILE A 74 11.01 57.29 -36.18
C ILE A 74 10.04 56.69 -37.20
N HIS A 75 10.13 57.16 -38.44
CA HIS A 75 9.38 56.63 -39.58
C HIS A 75 10.36 56.06 -40.62
N ILE A 76 10.16 54.82 -41.03
CA ILE A 76 10.93 54.16 -42.10
C ILE A 76 9.97 53.81 -43.22
N ARG A 77 10.14 54.41 -44.40
CA ARG A 77 9.23 54.29 -45.55
C ARG A 77 10.00 53.99 -46.82
N ASP A 78 9.53 53.03 -47.61
CA ASP A 78 10.13 52.64 -48.88
C ASP A 78 11.67 52.44 -48.80
N SER A 79 12.17 51.89 -47.69
CA SER A 79 13.60 51.90 -47.36
C SER A 79 14.14 50.52 -46.98
N GLN A 80 15.44 50.30 -47.20
CA GLN A 80 16.21 49.19 -46.66
C GLN A 80 17.30 49.73 -45.72
N LEU A 81 17.09 49.55 -44.41
CA LEU A 81 17.92 50.13 -43.36
C LEU A 81 18.42 49.05 -42.40
N THR A 82 19.71 49.06 -42.10
CA THR A 82 20.33 48.23 -41.06
C THR A 82 20.88 49.10 -39.94
N TRP A 83 20.52 48.80 -38.71
CA TRP A 83 21.21 49.29 -37.51
C TRP A 83 22.12 48.21 -36.97
N ALA A 84 23.41 48.52 -36.91
CA ALA A 84 24.44 47.60 -36.46
C ALA A 84 25.12 48.11 -35.18
N HIS A 85 25.13 47.32 -34.10
CA HIS A 85 25.76 47.72 -32.83
C HIS A 85 25.21 49.05 -32.27
N SER A 86 23.93 49.32 -32.49
CA SER A 86 23.30 50.60 -32.21
C SER A 86 22.42 50.54 -30.96
N ASN A 87 22.28 51.66 -30.26
CA ASN A 87 21.40 51.85 -29.12
C ASN A 87 20.44 53.02 -29.41
N VAL A 88 19.23 52.70 -29.82
CA VAL A 88 18.24 53.70 -30.24
C VAL A 88 17.07 53.70 -29.28
N SER A 89 16.65 54.88 -28.87
CA SER A 89 15.41 55.05 -28.14
C SER A 89 14.49 56.04 -28.84
N SER A 90 13.20 55.69 -28.90
CA SER A 90 12.15 56.50 -29.50
C SER A 90 10.87 56.42 -28.68
N PHE A 91 9.96 57.36 -28.88
CA PHE A 91 8.59 57.27 -28.39
C PHE A 91 7.76 56.33 -29.27
N ASN A 92 7.78 56.53 -30.60
CA ASN A 92 7.14 55.65 -31.58
C ASN A 92 8.10 55.24 -32.71
N LEU A 93 7.94 54.03 -33.23
CA LEU A 93 8.60 53.55 -34.44
C LEU A 93 7.55 53.01 -35.42
N SER A 94 7.62 53.47 -36.67
CA SER A 94 6.78 52.93 -37.75
C SER A 94 7.61 52.52 -38.96
N VAL A 95 7.27 51.37 -39.53
CA VAL A 95 7.95 50.77 -40.69
C VAL A 95 6.89 50.44 -41.74
N THR A 96 7.00 51.03 -42.92
CA THR A 96 6.04 50.85 -44.02
C THR A 96 6.77 50.64 -45.33
N ASP A 97 6.37 49.63 -46.09
CA ASP A 97 7.00 49.22 -47.35
C ASP A 97 8.55 49.15 -47.26
N SER A 98 9.07 48.69 -46.13
CA SER A 98 10.50 48.80 -45.80
C SER A 98 11.09 47.55 -45.17
N THR A 99 12.36 47.29 -45.46
CA THR A 99 13.17 46.28 -44.75
C THR A 99 14.00 46.96 -43.67
N PHE A 100 13.77 46.60 -42.41
CA PHE A 100 14.49 47.14 -41.26
C PHE A 100 15.22 46.04 -40.49
N ILE A 101 16.55 46.10 -40.46
CA ILE A 101 17.40 45.06 -39.89
C ILE A 101 18.07 45.58 -38.63
N LEU A 102 17.82 44.91 -37.51
CA LEU A 102 18.53 45.09 -36.26
C LEU A 102 19.62 44.03 -36.16
N ASN A 103 20.88 44.47 -36.11
CA ASN A 103 22.03 43.60 -36.00
C ASN A 103 22.86 43.99 -34.78
N ALA A 104 22.99 43.09 -33.81
CA ALA A 104 23.65 43.33 -32.52
C ALA A 104 23.22 44.65 -31.85
N SER A 105 21.96 45.05 -32.01
CA SER A 105 21.46 46.38 -31.62
C SER A 105 20.38 46.31 -30.55
N THR A 106 20.24 47.38 -29.78
CA THR A 106 19.21 47.56 -28.76
C THR A 106 18.31 48.72 -29.16
N VAL A 107 16.99 48.47 -29.24
CA VAL A 107 15.99 49.50 -29.55
C VAL A 107 14.94 49.56 -28.44
N LEU A 108 14.77 50.74 -27.85
CA LEU A 108 13.76 51.01 -26.82
C LEU A 108 12.70 51.98 -27.35
N ILE A 109 11.52 51.48 -27.63
CA ILE A 109 10.35 52.26 -28.02
C ILE A 109 9.50 52.47 -26.76
N ARG A 110 9.13 53.70 -26.43
CA ARG A 110 8.39 53.96 -25.20
C ARG A 110 6.91 53.62 -25.31
N GLN A 111 6.32 53.73 -26.50
CA GLN A 111 4.91 53.49 -26.74
C GLN A 111 4.73 52.45 -27.86
N ASP A 112 4.51 52.87 -29.11
CA ASP A 112 4.00 51.99 -30.16
C ASP A 112 5.02 51.67 -31.26
N LEU A 113 5.16 50.39 -31.58
CA LEU A 113 5.78 49.86 -32.80
C LEU A 113 4.70 49.49 -33.81
N SER A 114 4.70 50.10 -35.00
CA SER A 114 3.77 49.75 -36.08
C SER A 114 4.52 49.34 -37.35
N VAL A 115 4.30 48.12 -37.82
CA VAL A 115 4.87 47.61 -39.07
C VAL A 115 3.74 47.19 -39.98
N GLN A 116 3.63 47.83 -41.13
CA GLN A 116 2.51 47.67 -42.05
C GLN A 116 3.00 47.42 -43.47
N SER A 117 2.24 46.64 -44.24
CA SER A 117 2.46 46.24 -45.65
C SER A 117 3.17 44.90 -45.85
N ASN A 118 2.74 44.19 -46.90
CA ASN A 118 3.33 42.94 -47.43
C ASN A 118 4.80 43.07 -47.81
N SER A 119 5.26 44.29 -48.10
CA SER A 119 6.65 44.57 -48.44
C SER A 119 7.51 44.90 -47.21
N SER A 120 6.90 45.08 -46.04
CA SER A 120 7.63 45.39 -44.81
C SER A 120 8.19 44.14 -44.14
N ASP A 121 9.46 44.20 -43.76
CA ASP A 121 10.17 43.13 -43.07
C ASP A 121 11.04 43.72 -41.96
N ILE A 122 10.81 43.30 -40.71
CA ILE A 122 11.73 43.59 -39.62
C ILE A 122 12.55 42.33 -39.29
N GLN A 123 13.87 42.48 -39.29
CA GLN A 123 14.80 41.37 -39.08
C GLN A 123 15.65 41.59 -37.85
N PHE A 124 15.79 40.54 -37.04
CA PHE A 124 16.58 40.54 -35.81
C PHE A 124 17.76 39.59 -35.95
N VAL A 125 18.96 40.09 -35.72
CA VAL A 125 20.21 39.32 -35.60
C VAL A 125 20.87 39.73 -34.28
N ASP A 126 20.90 38.83 -33.31
CA ASP A 126 21.40 39.06 -31.94
C ASP A 126 20.96 40.40 -31.31
N SER A 127 19.70 40.79 -31.53
CA SER A 127 19.21 42.13 -31.19
C SER A 127 18.10 42.11 -30.15
N THR A 128 17.95 43.24 -29.46
CA THR A 128 16.91 43.46 -28.44
C THR A 128 16.00 44.60 -28.86
N LEU A 129 14.68 44.39 -28.89
CA LEU A 129 13.70 45.45 -29.00
C LEU A 129 12.74 45.40 -27.81
N SER A 130 12.46 46.56 -27.21
CA SER A 130 11.46 46.71 -26.15
C SER A 130 10.45 47.80 -26.52
N CYS A 131 9.16 47.55 -26.37
CA CYS A 131 8.05 48.47 -26.65
C CYS A 131 6.89 48.28 -25.66
N GLU A 132 5.93 49.21 -25.61
CA GLU A 132 4.68 49.01 -24.85
C GLU A 132 3.68 48.20 -25.67
N SER A 133 3.49 48.57 -26.94
CA SER A 133 2.67 47.82 -27.88
C SER A 133 3.37 47.63 -29.23
N ALA A 134 3.08 46.52 -29.90
CA ALA A 134 3.53 46.26 -31.26
C ALA A 134 2.39 45.76 -32.14
N SER A 135 2.29 46.28 -33.36
CA SER A 135 1.37 45.80 -34.39
C SER A 135 2.13 45.47 -35.67
N PHE A 136 1.92 44.25 -36.17
CA PHE A 136 2.44 43.75 -37.43
C PHE A 136 1.25 43.37 -38.32
N GLU A 137 0.89 44.27 -39.24
CA GLU A 137 -0.24 44.05 -40.16
C GLU A 137 0.30 43.81 -41.57
N HIS A 138 0.01 42.62 -42.10
CA HIS A 138 0.47 42.18 -43.40
C HIS A 138 2.01 42.16 -43.52
N ALA A 139 2.74 42.13 -42.41
CA ALA A 139 4.20 42.30 -42.40
C ALA A 139 4.96 41.00 -42.16
N ARG A 140 6.28 41.04 -42.38
CA ARG A 140 7.21 39.96 -42.01
C ARG A 140 8.03 40.32 -40.77
N LEU A 141 8.13 39.38 -39.83
CA LEU A 141 9.05 39.43 -38.68
C LEU A 141 10.00 38.25 -38.77
N SER A 142 11.31 38.49 -38.79
CA SER A 142 12.31 37.43 -38.94
C SER A 142 13.34 37.46 -37.82
N PHE A 143 13.46 36.34 -37.09
CA PHE A 143 14.52 36.11 -36.10
C PHE A 143 15.61 35.24 -36.71
N LEU A 144 16.70 35.88 -37.10
CA LEU A 144 17.80 35.26 -37.82
C LEU A 144 18.94 34.90 -36.84
N PRO A 145 19.65 33.80 -37.11
CA PRO A 145 20.77 33.37 -36.27
C PRO A 145 21.98 34.29 -36.43
N GLY A 146 22.46 34.83 -35.31
CA GLY A 146 23.75 35.53 -35.21
C GLY A 146 24.81 34.73 -34.45
N VAL A 147 25.75 35.45 -33.83
CA VAL A 147 26.81 34.92 -32.95
C VAL A 147 26.25 34.37 -31.65
N THR A 148 25.37 35.11 -30.97
CA THR A 148 24.75 34.67 -29.71
C THR A 148 23.58 33.72 -29.98
N ASN A 149 22.95 33.84 -31.16
CA ASN A 149 21.77 33.09 -31.56
C ASN A 149 20.55 33.38 -30.67
N LEU A 150 20.55 34.51 -29.97
CA LEU A 150 19.47 34.94 -29.07
C LEU A 150 18.98 36.32 -29.48
N ASN A 151 17.72 36.39 -29.86
CA ASN A 151 17.00 37.63 -30.10
C ASN A 151 16.00 37.88 -28.96
N THR A 152 15.86 39.12 -28.52
CA THR A 152 14.93 39.50 -27.44
C THR A 152 13.90 40.48 -27.98
N PHE A 153 12.62 40.14 -27.82
CA PHE A 153 11.50 40.99 -28.21
C PHE A 153 10.56 41.15 -27.02
N ASN A 154 10.53 42.35 -26.45
CA ASN A 154 9.71 42.69 -25.29
C ASN A 154 8.62 43.66 -25.70
N SER A 155 7.36 43.30 -25.48
CA SER A 155 6.21 44.15 -25.74
C SER A 155 5.17 43.92 -24.65
N GLY A 156 4.44 44.92 -24.19
CA GLY A 156 3.28 44.66 -23.31
C GLY A 156 2.21 43.84 -24.03
N HIS A 157 1.95 44.17 -25.30
CA HIS A 157 0.99 43.51 -26.17
C HIS A 157 1.47 43.53 -27.63
N THR A 158 1.52 42.38 -28.29
CA THR A 158 1.82 42.27 -29.72
C THR A 158 0.66 41.68 -30.51
N LEU A 159 0.23 42.39 -31.56
CA LEU A 159 -0.70 41.90 -32.57
C LEU A 159 0.05 41.53 -33.85
N MET A 160 -0.20 40.33 -34.35
CA MET A 160 0.27 39.83 -35.64
C MET A 160 -0.93 39.46 -36.50
N ALA A 161 -1.19 40.20 -37.57
CA ALA A 161 -2.33 39.97 -38.45
C ALA A 161 -1.88 39.80 -39.90
N ASP A 162 -2.31 38.70 -40.54
CA ASP A 162 -2.10 38.41 -41.97
C ASP A 162 -0.61 38.46 -42.41
N GLY A 163 0.31 38.13 -41.51
CA GLY A 163 1.76 38.25 -41.72
C GLY A 163 2.52 36.93 -41.82
N THR A 164 3.86 37.03 -41.79
CA THR A 164 4.77 35.87 -41.67
C THR A 164 5.77 36.08 -40.55
N VAL A 165 5.93 35.09 -39.66
CA VAL A 165 6.98 35.06 -38.63
C VAL A 165 8.00 33.96 -38.96
N ASN A 166 9.25 34.32 -39.18
CA ASN A 166 10.34 33.37 -39.41
C ASN A 166 11.16 33.20 -38.13
N VAL A 167 11.26 31.96 -37.64
CA VAL A 167 11.99 31.63 -36.41
C VAL A 167 13.21 30.77 -36.76
N GLY A 168 14.36 31.45 -36.89
CA GLY A 168 15.66 30.82 -37.19
C GLY A 168 16.68 30.86 -36.05
N SER A 169 16.36 31.50 -34.92
CA SER A 169 17.21 31.59 -33.72
C SER A 169 16.41 31.28 -32.45
N GLU A 170 17.06 31.31 -31.29
CA GLU A 170 16.33 31.39 -30.02
C GLU A 170 15.71 32.79 -29.88
N VAL A 171 14.47 32.83 -29.41
CA VAL A 171 13.69 34.06 -29.22
C VAL A 171 13.21 34.13 -27.78
N SER A 172 13.63 35.15 -27.06
CA SER A 172 13.05 35.54 -25.78
C SER A 172 11.95 36.55 -26.05
N TRP A 173 10.69 36.12 -25.97
CA TRP A 173 9.53 36.97 -26.14
C TRP A 173 8.93 37.30 -24.77
N THR A 174 8.50 38.52 -24.53
CA THR A 174 7.73 38.85 -23.32
C THR A 174 6.50 39.68 -23.64
N GLY A 175 5.41 39.38 -22.92
CA GLY A 175 4.08 40.01 -22.96
C GLY A 175 3.07 39.31 -23.86
N TYR A 176 1.83 39.81 -23.89
CA TYR A 176 0.71 39.14 -24.56
C TYR A 176 0.91 39.10 -26.07
N LEU A 177 0.68 37.94 -26.69
CA LEU A 177 0.80 37.76 -28.13
C LEU A 177 -0.52 37.27 -28.73
N ASP A 178 -1.08 38.08 -29.61
CA ASP A 178 -2.25 37.75 -30.43
C ASP A 178 -1.83 37.57 -31.89
N VAL A 179 -2.05 36.38 -32.44
CA VAL A 179 -1.64 36.00 -33.79
C VAL A 179 -2.84 35.53 -34.59
N VAL A 180 -3.23 36.31 -35.58
CA VAL A 180 -4.40 36.07 -36.43
C VAL A 180 -3.95 35.87 -37.87
N SER A 181 -4.43 34.81 -38.51
CA SER A 181 -4.24 34.52 -39.94
C SER A 181 -2.77 34.57 -40.42
N THR A 182 -1.82 34.29 -39.53
CA THR A 182 -0.38 34.46 -39.78
C THR A 182 0.27 33.11 -40.09
N THR A 183 1.38 33.12 -40.83
CA THR A 183 2.21 31.92 -41.03
C THR A 183 3.47 32.00 -40.18
N ILE A 184 3.67 31.05 -39.27
CA ILE A 184 4.89 30.92 -38.46
C ILE A 184 5.73 29.78 -39.05
N VAL A 185 6.93 30.10 -39.51
CA VAL A 185 7.84 29.14 -40.14
C VAL A 185 9.07 28.94 -39.26
N HIS A 186 9.30 27.70 -38.84
CA HIS A 186 10.55 27.31 -38.23
C HIS A 186 11.60 27.07 -39.33
N THR A 187 12.67 27.88 -39.33
CA THR A 187 13.75 27.83 -40.32
C THR A 187 15.07 27.47 -39.62
N PRO A 188 15.30 26.21 -39.23
CA PRO A 188 16.51 25.81 -38.53
C PRO A 188 17.72 26.00 -39.44
N LYS A 189 18.79 26.57 -38.86
CA LYS A 189 20.10 26.66 -39.50
C LYS A 189 21.13 25.95 -38.62
N GLY A 190 21.57 24.76 -39.06
CA GLY A 190 22.51 23.91 -38.31
C GLY A 190 21.88 23.07 -37.19
N ASP A 191 22.71 22.62 -36.23
CA ASP A 191 22.33 21.69 -35.15
C ASP A 191 21.57 22.34 -33.97
N LYS A 192 21.33 23.66 -33.99
CA LYS A 192 20.71 24.39 -32.87
C LYS A 192 19.19 24.46 -33.05
N ARG A 193 18.43 24.16 -32.00
CA ARG A 193 16.97 24.29 -31.99
C ARG A 193 16.60 25.77 -31.91
N ALA A 194 15.78 26.25 -32.83
CA ALA A 194 15.10 27.53 -32.65
C ALA A 194 13.90 27.29 -31.70
N ALA A 195 13.77 28.12 -30.68
CA ALA A 195 12.69 28.02 -29.70
C ALA A 195 12.22 29.42 -29.31
N ILE A 196 10.93 29.54 -29.07
CA ILE A 196 10.34 30.76 -28.51
C ILE A 196 10.12 30.51 -27.01
N THR A 197 10.76 31.33 -26.19
CA THR A 197 10.51 31.35 -24.74
C THR A 197 9.74 32.62 -24.42
N SER A 198 8.45 32.46 -24.15
CA SER A 198 7.52 33.53 -23.82
C SER A 198 7.29 33.59 -22.30
N SER A 199 8.33 33.91 -21.53
CA SER A 199 8.20 34.02 -20.07
C SER A 199 7.19 35.10 -19.73
N SER A 200 6.20 34.81 -18.88
CA SER A 200 5.10 35.73 -18.51
C SER A 200 4.16 36.17 -19.64
N SER A 201 3.88 35.29 -20.60
CA SER A 201 3.07 35.62 -21.78
C SER A 201 1.95 34.61 -21.99
N SER A 202 0.75 35.09 -22.30
CA SER A 202 -0.33 34.27 -22.90
C SER A 202 -0.24 34.40 -24.42
N VAL A 203 -0.40 33.29 -25.13
CA VAL A 203 -0.33 33.22 -26.60
C VAL A 203 -1.70 32.83 -27.15
N ALA A 204 -2.30 33.70 -27.95
CA ALA A 204 -3.52 33.43 -28.71
C ALA A 204 -3.16 33.28 -30.19
N LEU A 205 -3.56 32.15 -30.79
CA LEU A 205 -3.40 31.85 -32.21
C LEU A 205 -4.78 31.60 -32.81
N GLU A 206 -5.16 32.36 -33.82
CA GLU A 206 -6.40 32.18 -34.58
C GLU A 206 -6.09 32.11 -36.07
N GLY A 207 -6.60 31.10 -36.78
CA GLY A 207 -6.40 31.00 -38.24
C GLY A 207 -4.93 30.82 -38.67
N THR A 208 -4.03 30.52 -37.74
CA THR A 208 -2.57 30.60 -37.91
C THR A 208 -1.98 29.26 -38.37
N SER A 209 -0.98 29.31 -39.24
CA SER A 209 -0.26 28.11 -39.73
C SER A 209 1.16 28.04 -39.17
N ILE A 210 1.48 27.01 -38.37
CA ILE A 210 2.82 26.73 -37.85
C ILE A 210 3.46 25.60 -38.67
N LEU A 211 4.56 25.92 -39.35
CA LEU A 211 5.28 25.00 -40.24
C LEU A 211 6.67 24.67 -39.68
N GLY A 212 6.94 23.39 -39.48
CA GLY A 212 8.19 22.83 -38.95
C GLY A 212 8.15 22.49 -37.45
N PRO A 213 9.19 21.79 -36.92
CA PRO A 213 9.25 21.37 -35.53
C PRO A 213 9.63 22.53 -34.59
N LEU A 214 8.66 23.39 -34.28
CA LEU A 214 8.84 24.53 -33.37
C LEU A 214 8.69 24.10 -31.91
N SER A 215 9.58 24.58 -31.03
CA SER A 215 9.40 24.49 -29.58
C SER A 215 8.99 25.85 -29.02
N TRP A 216 7.85 25.92 -28.34
CA TRP A 216 7.30 27.16 -27.78
C TRP A 216 6.91 26.98 -26.32
N PHE A 217 7.49 27.81 -25.46
CA PHE A 217 7.22 27.87 -24.02
C PHE A 217 6.44 29.14 -23.70
N ALA A 218 5.30 29.05 -23.01
CA ALA A 218 4.49 30.22 -22.61
C ALA A 218 3.83 29.98 -21.23
N GLU A 219 3.07 30.94 -20.71
CA GLU A 219 2.22 30.70 -19.53
C GLU A 219 0.92 29.98 -19.90
N SER A 220 0.30 30.40 -21.02
CA SER A 220 -0.89 29.76 -21.57
C SER A 220 -0.91 29.81 -23.10
N PHE A 221 -1.64 28.87 -23.72
CA PHE A 221 -1.92 28.85 -25.15
C PHE A 221 -3.43 28.77 -25.41
N THR A 222 -3.92 29.55 -26.36
CA THR A 222 -5.25 29.41 -26.98
C THR A 222 -5.04 29.27 -28.49
N ILE A 223 -5.34 28.12 -29.09
CA ILE A 223 -5.02 27.80 -30.49
C ILE A 223 -6.31 27.43 -31.20
N THR A 224 -6.86 28.31 -32.02
CA THR A 224 -8.16 28.13 -32.68
C THR A 224 -8.03 28.18 -34.20
N ASN A 225 -8.70 27.26 -34.91
CA ASN A 225 -8.73 27.23 -36.38
C ASN A 225 -7.32 27.25 -37.04
N CYS A 226 -6.32 26.66 -36.39
CA CYS A 226 -4.92 26.73 -36.84
C CYS A 226 -4.52 25.53 -37.71
N THR A 227 -3.36 25.57 -38.35
CA THR A 227 -2.69 24.41 -38.95
C THR A 227 -1.30 24.22 -38.35
N LEU A 228 -1.05 23.10 -37.68
CA LEU A 228 0.23 22.72 -37.08
C LEU A 228 0.85 21.59 -37.91
N ASP A 229 1.92 21.85 -38.66
CA ASP A 229 2.58 20.86 -39.52
C ASP A 229 4.07 20.73 -39.20
N SER A 230 4.43 19.70 -38.43
CA SER A 230 5.83 19.40 -38.10
C SER A 230 6.53 18.52 -39.16
N THR A 231 5.80 18.06 -40.19
CA THR A 231 6.35 17.26 -41.29
C THR A 231 6.82 18.08 -42.49
N SER A 232 6.39 19.34 -42.59
CA SER A 232 6.85 20.24 -43.63
C SER A 232 8.37 20.41 -43.55
N PRO A 233 9.13 20.10 -44.62
CA PRO A 233 10.56 20.32 -44.65
C PRO A 233 10.79 21.82 -44.54
N SER A 234 11.34 22.26 -43.42
CA SER A 234 11.89 23.59 -43.29
C SER A 234 12.98 23.73 -44.35
N ILE A 235 12.84 24.69 -45.25
CA ILE A 235 13.67 24.83 -46.45
C ILE A 235 15.12 25.07 -46.05
N THR A 236 15.98 24.06 -46.21
CA THR A 236 17.37 24.16 -46.68
C THR A 236 17.85 22.77 -47.16
N PRO A 237 17.86 22.50 -48.48
CA PRO A 237 18.55 21.35 -49.03
C PRO A 237 20.03 21.70 -49.12
N ASN A 238 20.86 21.37 -48.13
CA ASN A 238 22.31 21.16 -48.33
C ASN A 238 23.19 20.71 -47.15
N ASP A 239 22.66 20.30 -45.99
CA ASP A 239 23.52 19.74 -44.94
C ASP A 239 23.42 18.21 -44.86
N SER A 240 24.60 17.57 -44.95
CA SER A 240 24.79 16.12 -44.98
C SER A 240 24.38 15.49 -43.63
N PRO A 241 23.81 14.26 -43.61
CA PRO A 241 23.31 13.66 -42.40
C PRO A 241 24.47 13.19 -41.52
N SER A 242 24.76 13.91 -40.43
CA SER A 242 25.64 13.45 -39.37
C SER A 242 24.85 12.58 -38.37
N ASN A 243 25.44 11.43 -38.03
CA ASN A 243 24.90 10.39 -37.15
C ASN A 243 24.66 10.90 -35.72
N SER A 244 23.52 11.52 -35.47
CA SER A 244 22.97 11.68 -34.11
C SER A 244 21.60 11.03 -34.05
N THR A 245 21.34 10.35 -32.95
CA THR A 245 20.11 9.59 -32.64
C THR A 245 18.83 10.33 -33.05
N ILE A 246 18.18 9.80 -34.09
CA ILE A 246 17.07 10.39 -34.87
C ILE A 246 15.72 10.44 -34.11
N SER A 247 15.62 10.03 -32.84
CA SER A 247 14.29 9.93 -32.18
C SER A 247 13.67 11.26 -31.75
N ASP A 248 14.48 12.30 -31.49
CA ASP A 248 13.99 13.49 -30.77
C ASP A 248 13.94 14.79 -31.59
N ARG A 249 14.32 14.75 -32.88
CA ARG A 249 14.52 15.96 -33.70
C ARG A 249 13.31 16.39 -34.56
N ASN A 250 12.26 15.57 -34.66
CA ASN A 250 11.16 15.77 -35.63
C ASN A 250 9.77 15.91 -34.97
N PHE A 251 9.66 16.61 -33.84
CA PHE A 251 8.35 16.90 -33.24
C PHE A 251 8.25 18.37 -32.81
N GLY A 252 7.07 18.96 -33.01
CA GLY A 252 6.74 20.26 -32.44
C GLY A 252 6.35 20.12 -30.96
N PHE A 253 6.65 21.14 -30.16
CA PHE A 253 6.51 21.08 -28.71
C PHE A 253 5.92 22.37 -28.15
N PHE A 254 4.77 22.28 -27.48
CA PHE A 254 4.20 23.36 -26.68
C PHE A 254 4.37 23.04 -25.21
N ASN A 255 4.87 23.99 -24.43
CA ASN A 255 4.98 23.84 -22.99
C ASN A 255 4.43 25.07 -22.29
N ALA A 256 3.39 24.87 -21.52
CA ALA A 256 2.76 25.93 -20.75
C ALA A 256 3.06 25.72 -19.26
N SER A 257 3.45 26.77 -18.57
CA SER A 257 3.77 26.71 -17.13
C SER A 257 3.05 27.81 -16.37
N GLN A 258 2.30 27.44 -15.33
CA GLN A 258 1.57 28.40 -14.50
C GLN A 258 2.50 29.02 -13.45
N ARG A 259 2.49 30.36 -13.32
CA ARG A 259 2.89 31.03 -12.08
C ARG A 259 1.71 30.97 -11.11
N ILE A 260 1.95 30.41 -9.93
CA ILE A 260 0.97 30.07 -8.89
C ILE A 260 0.31 31.34 -8.32
N PHE A 261 -0.65 31.98 -9.00
CA PHE A 261 -1.55 32.98 -8.41
C PHE A 261 -2.81 33.18 -9.30
N GLY A 262 -3.93 32.50 -8.99
CA GLY A 262 -5.27 32.83 -9.53
C GLY A 262 -6.04 31.68 -10.20
N ASP A 263 -7.36 31.65 -9.95
CA ASP A 263 -8.39 30.65 -10.35
C ASP A 263 -8.80 30.70 -11.84
N GLU A 264 -7.89 30.94 -12.79
CA GLU A 264 -8.25 30.86 -14.22
C GLU A 264 -7.74 29.59 -14.92
N ASP A 265 -8.58 29.10 -15.84
CA ASP A 265 -9.04 27.71 -15.87
C ASP A 265 -8.52 26.88 -17.06
N PHE A 266 -7.58 27.42 -17.86
CA PHE A 266 -6.99 26.75 -19.03
C PHE A 266 -5.53 27.12 -19.23
N ILE A 267 -4.65 26.11 -19.27
CA ILE A 267 -3.21 26.28 -19.51
C ILE A 267 -2.87 26.08 -21.00
N ILE A 268 -3.60 25.20 -21.70
CA ILE A 268 -3.52 25.02 -23.16
C ILE A 268 -4.94 24.69 -23.66
N ASP A 269 -5.47 25.50 -24.56
CA ASP A 269 -6.73 25.29 -25.27
C ASP A 269 -6.44 25.19 -26.79
N ILE A 270 -6.97 24.16 -27.45
CA ILE A 270 -6.77 23.92 -28.88
C ILE A 270 -8.13 23.60 -29.50
N GLU A 271 -8.61 24.44 -30.41
CA GLU A 271 -9.88 24.29 -31.12
C GLU A 271 -9.73 24.30 -32.64
N ASP A 272 -10.54 23.50 -33.33
CA ASP A 272 -10.65 23.44 -34.80
C ASP A 272 -9.31 23.39 -35.57
N THR A 273 -8.27 22.82 -34.95
CA THR A 273 -6.89 22.93 -35.46
C THR A 273 -6.42 21.67 -36.19
N VAL A 274 -5.84 21.85 -37.38
CA VAL A 274 -5.25 20.81 -38.23
C VAL A 274 -3.86 20.44 -37.76
N ILE A 275 -3.69 19.26 -37.18
CA ILE A 275 -2.37 18.77 -36.75
C ILE A 275 -1.84 17.71 -37.72
N ARG A 276 -0.63 17.94 -38.24
CA ARG A 276 0.17 17.05 -39.09
C ARG A 276 1.56 16.85 -38.48
N GLY A 277 2.04 15.60 -38.52
CA GLY A 277 3.31 15.23 -37.88
C GLY A 277 3.21 14.98 -36.39
N ARG A 278 4.36 14.83 -35.73
CA ARG A 278 4.44 14.62 -34.27
C ARG A 278 4.39 15.97 -33.55
N TRP A 279 3.50 16.08 -32.58
CA TRP A 279 3.38 17.22 -31.69
C TRP A 279 3.19 16.74 -30.26
N THR A 280 3.78 17.46 -29.31
CA THR A 280 3.64 17.20 -27.88
C THR A 280 3.24 18.50 -27.22
N ALA A 281 2.16 18.48 -26.44
CA ALA A 281 1.76 19.58 -25.58
C ALA A 281 1.94 19.17 -24.11
N GLN A 282 2.62 20.00 -23.33
CA GLN A 282 2.87 19.78 -21.91
C GLN A 282 2.36 20.98 -21.10
N SER A 283 1.63 20.70 -20.02
CA SER A 283 1.24 21.69 -19.01
C SER A 283 1.97 21.37 -17.70
N ARG A 284 2.72 22.33 -17.14
CA ARG A 284 3.35 22.27 -15.80
C ARG A 284 2.61 23.21 -14.85
N GLY A 285 1.64 22.65 -14.15
CA GLY A 285 0.81 23.28 -13.12
C GLY A 285 0.04 22.19 -12.39
N VAL A 286 -0.63 22.52 -11.28
CA VAL A 286 -1.40 21.55 -10.49
C VAL A 286 -2.51 20.95 -11.38
N SER A 287 -2.29 19.71 -11.84
CA SER A 287 -3.29 18.74 -12.31
C SER A 287 -4.42 19.20 -13.26
N GLN A 288 -4.18 20.07 -14.26
CA GLN A 288 -5.18 20.31 -15.32
C GLN A 288 -4.58 20.41 -16.74
N LEU A 289 -4.96 19.46 -17.58
CA LEU A 289 -4.84 19.51 -19.05
C LEU A 289 -6.30 19.42 -19.54
N LYS A 290 -6.93 20.58 -19.81
CA LYS A 290 -8.39 20.71 -19.74
C LYS A 290 -9.12 20.63 -21.10
N ASP A 291 -8.45 20.76 -22.25
CA ASP A 291 -9.10 20.53 -23.55
C ASP A 291 -8.06 20.29 -24.68
N ILE A 292 -8.33 19.35 -25.59
CA ILE A 292 -7.67 19.22 -26.90
C ILE A 292 -8.76 18.93 -27.93
N ARG A 293 -9.24 19.96 -28.63
CA ARG A 293 -10.15 19.85 -29.78
C ARG A 293 -9.35 20.00 -31.08
N GLY A 294 -8.58 18.98 -31.40
CA GLY A 294 -7.87 18.89 -32.69
C GLY A 294 -8.77 18.40 -33.82
N ARG A 295 -8.72 19.05 -34.99
CA ARG A 295 -9.36 18.64 -36.24
C ARG A 295 -8.29 18.38 -37.30
N SER A 296 -7.68 17.19 -37.33
CA SER A 296 -6.67 16.86 -38.36
C SER A 296 -7.29 16.78 -39.76
N ILE A 297 -6.72 17.49 -40.74
CA ILE A 297 -7.05 17.43 -42.18
C ILE A 297 -5.80 16.99 -42.95
N LEU A 298 -5.86 15.88 -43.66
CA LEU A 298 -4.87 15.46 -44.68
C LEU A 298 -5.37 15.87 -46.10
N PRO A 299 -4.48 16.02 -47.11
CA PRO A 299 -4.75 16.75 -48.35
C PRO A 299 -5.62 15.95 -49.37
N PRO A 300 -6.06 16.60 -50.47
CA PRO A 300 -7.46 16.77 -50.83
C PRO A 300 -8.14 15.46 -51.30
N GLY A 301 -9.28 15.13 -50.69
CA GLY A 301 -10.15 14.04 -51.11
C GLY A 301 -10.70 13.13 -50.00
N GLY A 302 -10.21 13.26 -48.76
CA GLY A 302 -10.68 12.46 -47.63
C GLY A 302 -10.97 13.32 -46.41
N HIS A 303 -12.24 13.45 -46.04
CA HIS A 303 -12.65 14.02 -44.75
C HIS A 303 -12.07 13.16 -43.62
N ALA A 304 -11.05 13.64 -42.90
CA ALA A 304 -10.59 12.99 -41.69
C ALA A 304 -11.56 13.30 -40.54
N LYS A 305 -12.40 12.33 -40.22
CA LYS A 305 -13.43 12.42 -39.17
C LYS A 305 -12.90 12.10 -37.76
N ARG A 306 -11.60 11.77 -37.57
CA ARG A 306 -11.09 10.98 -36.42
C ARG A 306 -9.74 11.46 -35.85
N LEU A 307 -9.67 11.77 -34.54
CA LEU A 307 -8.46 11.99 -33.72
C LEU A 307 -7.91 10.63 -33.24
N ILE A 308 -6.59 10.38 -33.33
CA ILE A 308 -5.97 9.13 -32.84
C ILE A 308 -5.03 9.46 -31.67
N ILE A 309 -5.34 8.92 -30.50
CA ILE A 309 -4.56 9.03 -29.27
C ILE A 309 -3.79 7.71 -29.09
N HIS A 310 -2.49 7.72 -29.42
CA HIS A 310 -1.67 6.51 -29.30
C HIS A 310 -1.49 6.02 -27.86
N ARG A 311 -1.36 6.95 -26.90
CA ARG A 311 -1.23 6.60 -25.48
C ARG A 311 -1.79 7.70 -24.61
N LEU A 312 -2.79 7.36 -23.79
CA LEU A 312 -3.35 8.23 -22.77
C LEU A 312 -2.73 7.88 -21.41
N ILE A 313 -1.98 8.80 -20.82
CA ILE A 313 -1.40 8.61 -19.48
C ILE A 313 -2.26 9.34 -18.46
N ILE A 314 -2.78 8.60 -17.48
CA ILE A 314 -3.63 9.12 -16.40
C ILE A 314 -2.83 9.07 -15.09
N SER A 315 -2.70 10.22 -14.42
CA SER A 315 -1.95 10.40 -13.18
C SER A 315 -2.86 11.00 -12.10
N THR A 316 -3.10 10.28 -11.01
CA THR A 316 -4.11 10.64 -10.01
C THR A 316 -3.52 10.73 -8.60
N ILE A 317 -2.70 11.75 -8.36
CA ILE A 317 -2.32 12.05 -6.97
C ILE A 317 -3.34 13.02 -6.33
N TYR A 318 -3.95 13.96 -7.06
CA TYR A 318 -4.89 14.92 -6.46
C TYR A 318 -6.00 15.35 -7.44
N ASP A 319 -7.25 15.14 -7.00
CA ASP A 319 -8.55 15.64 -7.49
C ASP A 319 -8.99 15.39 -8.94
N ASN A 320 -10.26 14.94 -9.07
CA ASN A 320 -11.31 15.23 -10.06
C ASN A 320 -10.90 15.82 -11.43
N SER A 321 -9.81 15.36 -12.02
CA SER A 321 -9.34 15.81 -13.33
C SER A 321 -10.11 15.03 -14.39
N TYR A 322 -10.87 15.75 -15.20
CA TYR A 322 -11.60 15.18 -16.33
C TYR A 322 -10.85 15.59 -17.60
N LEU A 323 -10.43 14.63 -18.42
CA LEU A 323 -10.10 14.94 -19.81
C LEU A 323 -11.43 15.22 -20.52
N ASN A 324 -11.65 16.43 -21.03
CA ASN A 324 -12.85 16.76 -21.82
C ASN A 324 -12.50 16.68 -23.31
N LEU A 325 -13.16 15.80 -24.08
CA LEU A 325 -13.00 15.79 -25.55
C LEU A 325 -14.27 16.36 -26.22
N SER A 326 -14.11 17.02 -27.37
CA SER A 326 -15.26 17.60 -28.06
C SER A 326 -16.27 16.52 -28.52
N ARG A 327 -17.58 16.80 -28.36
CA ARG A 327 -18.68 15.95 -28.85
C ARG A 327 -18.72 15.84 -30.38
N SER A 328 -18.15 16.80 -31.11
CA SER A 328 -18.18 16.85 -32.58
C SER A 328 -17.02 16.07 -33.24
N THR A 329 -16.05 15.60 -32.46
CA THR A 329 -14.83 14.96 -32.97
C THR A 329 -14.84 13.48 -32.63
N SER A 330 -14.85 12.59 -33.64
CA SER A 330 -14.58 11.17 -33.36
C SER A 330 -13.14 11.02 -32.92
N TYR A 331 -12.85 10.12 -31.99
CA TYR A 331 -11.48 9.76 -31.65
C TYR A 331 -11.29 8.26 -31.45
N THR A 332 -10.03 7.83 -31.29
CA THR A 332 -9.63 6.46 -30.97
C THR A 332 -8.43 6.47 -30.06
N ILE A 333 -8.44 5.57 -29.09
CA ILE A 333 -7.38 5.40 -28.10
C ILE A 333 -6.77 4.02 -28.31
N ASP A 334 -5.47 3.94 -28.56
CA ASP A 334 -4.76 2.66 -28.73
C ASP A 334 -4.33 2.06 -27.38
N GLU A 335 -3.84 2.90 -26.46
CA GLU A 335 -3.36 2.50 -25.13
C GLU A 335 -3.80 3.48 -24.03
N ILE A 336 -4.19 2.94 -22.86
CA ILE A 336 -4.41 3.68 -21.62
C ILE A 336 -3.38 3.21 -20.58
N SER A 337 -2.66 4.14 -19.96
CA SER A 337 -1.61 3.87 -18.97
C SER A 337 -1.87 4.64 -17.67
N LEU A 338 -1.88 3.95 -16.53
CA LEU A 338 -2.01 4.58 -15.20
C LEU A 338 -0.62 4.80 -14.57
N SER A 339 -0.22 6.06 -14.33
CA SER A 339 1.16 6.39 -13.88
C SER A 339 1.36 6.47 -12.37
N GLN A 340 0.29 6.61 -11.58
CA GLN A 340 0.33 6.56 -10.12
C GLN A 340 -1.05 6.17 -9.64
N VAL A 341 -1.15 4.97 -9.10
CA VAL A 341 -2.43 4.37 -8.75
C VAL A 341 -2.60 4.50 -7.24
N SER A 342 -3.50 5.37 -6.84
CA SER A 342 -4.16 5.23 -5.53
C SER A 342 -5.26 4.18 -5.68
N SER A 343 -5.62 3.45 -4.62
CA SER A 343 -6.80 2.56 -4.62
C SER A 343 -8.10 3.27 -5.00
N LEU A 344 -8.09 4.60 -5.02
CA LEU A 344 -9.18 5.52 -5.35
C LEU A 344 -9.23 5.98 -6.83
N THR A 345 -8.48 5.35 -7.74
CA THR A 345 -8.31 5.92 -9.09
C THR A 345 -9.57 5.75 -9.96
N TYR A 346 -10.42 6.78 -9.94
CA TYR A 346 -11.46 7.05 -10.92
C TYR A 346 -11.09 8.32 -11.68
N THR A 347 -10.62 8.19 -12.91
CA THR A 347 -10.49 9.35 -13.80
C THR A 347 -11.50 9.21 -14.93
N PRO A 348 -12.68 9.82 -14.79
CA PRO A 348 -13.61 9.98 -15.89
C PRO A 348 -12.98 10.86 -16.99
N VAL A 349 -12.79 10.29 -18.18
CA VAL A 349 -12.62 11.05 -19.42
C VAL A 349 -14.03 11.43 -19.88
N ARG A 350 -14.39 12.72 -19.79
CA ARG A 350 -15.70 13.25 -20.22
C ARG A 350 -15.63 13.78 -21.65
N GLY A 351 -16.75 13.80 -22.34
CA GLY A 351 -16.86 14.46 -23.65
C GLY A 351 -16.25 13.66 -24.81
N GLY A 352 -16.90 13.79 -25.97
CA GLY A 352 -16.57 13.08 -27.21
C GLY A 352 -16.80 11.58 -27.09
N ILE A 353 -17.71 11.01 -27.86
CA ILE A 353 -17.90 9.56 -27.87
C ILE A 353 -16.91 9.01 -28.92
N PRO A 354 -16.01 8.07 -28.59
CA PRO A 354 -15.24 7.39 -29.61
C PRO A 354 -16.22 6.58 -30.45
N THR A 355 -16.37 6.92 -31.73
CA THR A 355 -17.31 6.22 -32.61
C THR A 355 -16.84 4.80 -33.00
N ASN A 356 -15.62 4.43 -32.62
CA ASN A 356 -15.06 3.09 -32.75
C ASN A 356 -13.95 2.90 -31.70
N PHE A 357 -14.21 2.07 -30.69
CA PHE A 357 -13.13 1.45 -29.93
C PHE A 357 -12.49 0.38 -30.81
N SER A 358 -11.17 0.26 -30.81
CA SER A 358 -10.58 -1.01 -31.28
C SER A 358 -11.03 -2.09 -30.31
N ASP A 359 -11.29 -3.30 -30.78
CA ASP A 359 -11.73 -4.43 -29.94
C ASP A 359 -10.71 -4.82 -28.85
N SER A 360 -9.57 -4.12 -28.73
CA SER A 360 -8.58 -4.31 -27.70
C SER A 360 -7.82 -3.01 -27.39
N ILE A 361 -8.40 -2.11 -26.58
CA ILE A 361 -7.63 -1.02 -25.96
C ILE A 361 -6.56 -1.67 -25.08
N ARG A 362 -5.29 -1.35 -25.29
CA ARG A 362 -4.22 -1.85 -24.42
C ARG A 362 -4.23 -1.08 -23.11
N THR A 363 -4.27 -1.78 -21.98
CA THR A 363 -4.23 -1.16 -20.66
C THR A 363 -2.93 -1.49 -19.94
N THR A 364 -2.23 -0.48 -19.43
CA THR A 364 -1.02 -0.65 -18.61
C THR A 364 -1.14 0.13 -17.30
N SER A 365 -0.46 -0.31 -16.24
CA SER A 365 -0.44 0.39 -14.94
C SER A 365 0.93 0.28 -14.29
N ASN A 366 1.48 1.35 -13.74
CA ASN A 366 2.80 1.32 -13.07
C ASN A 366 2.91 0.28 -11.93
N CYS A 367 1.80 -0.31 -11.48
CA CYS A 367 1.79 -1.49 -10.60
C CYS A 367 2.44 -2.74 -11.21
N TRP A 368 2.50 -2.86 -12.55
CA TRP A 368 3.18 -3.97 -13.22
C TRP A 368 4.67 -4.06 -12.88
N LYS A 369 5.30 -2.94 -12.48
CA LYS A 369 6.73 -2.88 -12.14
C LYS A 369 7.04 -3.29 -10.69
N LYS A 370 6.03 -3.48 -9.84
CA LYS A 370 6.18 -3.68 -8.38
C LYS A 370 5.88 -5.11 -7.91
N ASP A 371 6.07 -6.11 -8.76
CA ASP A 371 5.79 -7.53 -8.49
C ASP A 371 4.32 -7.85 -8.13
N VAL A 372 3.39 -6.93 -8.40
CA VAL A 372 1.96 -7.15 -8.21
C VAL A 372 1.39 -7.85 -9.43
N THR A 373 0.89 -9.07 -9.23
CA THR A 373 0.26 -9.89 -10.28
C THR A 373 -1.27 -9.90 -10.09
N ASN A 374 -2.02 -10.24 -11.14
CA ASN A 374 -3.49 -10.35 -11.10
C ASN A 374 -4.29 -9.05 -10.81
N TYR A 375 -3.68 -7.87 -10.96
CA TYR A 375 -4.45 -6.61 -11.04
C TYR A 375 -5.17 -6.52 -12.40
N THR A 376 -6.22 -5.72 -12.47
CA THR A 376 -6.89 -5.42 -13.75
C THR A 376 -7.18 -3.92 -13.88
N VAL A 377 -7.30 -3.44 -15.11
CA VAL A 377 -7.78 -2.08 -15.40
C VAL A 377 -9.10 -2.23 -16.14
N SER A 378 -10.19 -1.86 -15.48
CA SER A 378 -11.52 -1.87 -16.08
C SER A 378 -11.71 -0.59 -16.88
N VAL A 379 -12.12 -0.74 -18.13
CA VAL A 379 -12.45 0.39 -19.01
C VAL A 379 -13.91 0.22 -19.41
N VAL A 380 -14.76 1.08 -18.84
CA VAL A 380 -16.21 1.11 -19.12
C VAL A 380 -16.53 2.45 -19.75
N TYR A 381 -17.45 2.50 -20.70
CA TYR A 381 -17.91 3.75 -21.25
C TYR A 381 -19.44 3.78 -21.31
N ASN A 382 -20.00 4.97 -21.25
CA ASN A 382 -21.41 5.22 -21.54
C ASN A 382 -21.53 6.41 -22.51
N GLU A 383 -22.75 6.89 -22.74
CA GLU A 383 -23.01 8.05 -23.61
C GLU A 383 -22.36 9.37 -23.13
N THR A 384 -21.90 9.42 -21.87
CA THR A 384 -21.43 10.64 -21.22
C THR A 384 -19.93 10.66 -20.94
N ALA A 385 -19.29 9.51 -20.72
CA ALA A 385 -17.89 9.41 -20.33
C ALA A 385 -17.29 8.02 -20.56
N LEU A 386 -15.97 7.98 -20.63
CA LEU A 386 -15.13 6.79 -20.48
C LEU A 386 -14.59 6.77 -19.04
N TYR A 387 -14.85 5.68 -18.34
CA TYR A 387 -14.43 5.40 -16.97
C TYR A 387 -13.28 4.40 -17.01
N VAL A 388 -12.14 4.82 -16.47
CA VAL A 388 -10.98 3.95 -16.26
C VAL A 388 -10.83 3.73 -14.77
N THR A 389 -10.96 2.48 -14.34
CA THR A 389 -10.90 2.08 -12.93
C THR A 389 -9.80 1.06 -12.73
N TYR A 390 -8.90 1.33 -11.79
CA TYR A 390 -7.94 0.32 -11.33
C TYR A 390 -8.61 -0.64 -10.36
N VAL A 391 -8.46 -1.93 -10.60
CA VAL A 391 -8.95 -2.99 -9.70
C VAL A 391 -7.75 -3.69 -9.07
N PRO A 392 -7.53 -3.54 -7.75
CA PRO A 392 -6.44 -4.21 -7.06
C PRO A 392 -6.62 -5.74 -7.10
N PRO A 393 -5.53 -6.51 -6.94
CA PRO A 393 -5.64 -7.95 -6.77
C PRO A 393 -6.37 -8.28 -5.47
N THR A 394 -7.04 -9.44 -5.44
CA THR A 394 -7.58 -10.01 -4.20
C THR A 394 -6.44 -10.26 -3.20
N PRO A 395 -6.60 -9.95 -1.90
CA PRO A 395 -5.59 -10.25 -0.89
C PRO A 395 -5.17 -11.72 -0.92
N ASP A 396 -3.89 -11.99 -0.71
CA ASP A 396 -3.35 -13.34 -0.72
C ASP A 396 -3.73 -14.06 0.58
N ILE A 397 -4.79 -14.87 0.52
CA ILE A 397 -5.37 -15.58 1.68
C ILE A 397 -4.87 -17.03 1.68
N ALA A 398 -4.23 -17.43 2.78
CA ALA A 398 -3.64 -18.76 2.91
C ALA A 398 -4.71 -19.86 3.10
N TYR A 399 -5.63 -19.63 4.03
CA TYR A 399 -6.77 -20.49 4.37
C TYR A 399 -7.69 -19.73 5.32
N GLY A 400 -8.88 -20.28 5.58
CA GLY A 400 -9.76 -19.84 6.65
C GLY A 400 -10.15 -20.96 7.62
N TRP A 401 -10.83 -20.62 8.70
CA TRP A 401 -11.43 -21.57 9.63
C TRP A 401 -12.69 -20.98 10.26
N SER A 402 -13.60 -21.84 10.70
CA SER A 402 -14.81 -21.45 11.43
C SER A 402 -14.79 -22.06 12.82
N ASN A 403 -15.26 -21.33 13.84
CA ASN A 403 -15.51 -21.87 15.18
C ASN A 403 -17.01 -22.06 15.47
N GLY A 404 -17.87 -21.88 14.46
CA GLY A 404 -19.33 -21.91 14.56
C GLY A 404 -19.98 -20.60 15.01
N THR A 405 -19.19 -19.60 15.41
CA THR A 405 -19.67 -18.23 15.65
C THR A 405 -19.10 -17.27 14.61
N SER A 406 -17.80 -17.40 14.32
CA SER A 406 -17.07 -16.59 13.36
C SER A 406 -16.32 -17.45 12.35
N LEU A 407 -16.32 -17.00 11.09
CA LEU A 407 -15.41 -17.42 10.04
C LEU A 407 -14.24 -16.43 9.99
N THR A 408 -13.01 -16.93 10.06
CA THR A 408 -11.78 -16.15 10.01
C THR A 408 -10.94 -16.58 8.82
N LEU A 409 -10.46 -15.64 8.01
CA LEU A 409 -9.54 -15.87 6.90
C LEU A 409 -8.16 -15.30 7.25
N LEU A 410 -7.11 -16.08 7.06
CA LEU A 410 -5.72 -15.70 7.37
C LEU A 410 -4.97 -15.25 6.11
N LEU A 411 -4.32 -14.09 6.21
CA LEU A 411 -3.43 -13.60 5.15
C LEU A 411 -2.14 -14.43 5.07
N ALA A 412 -1.77 -14.85 3.87
CA ALA A 412 -0.53 -15.55 3.59
C ALA A 412 0.69 -14.61 3.65
N ARG A 413 0.51 -13.37 3.19
CA ARG A 413 1.50 -12.30 3.22
C ARG A 413 0.83 -10.98 3.52
N ILE A 414 1.42 -10.22 4.43
CA ILE A 414 1.07 -8.82 4.62
C ILE A 414 1.87 -8.04 3.57
N TYR A 415 1.22 -7.56 2.51
CA TYR A 415 1.84 -6.54 1.70
C TYR A 415 1.81 -5.26 2.52
N LEU A 416 2.95 -4.86 3.09
CA LEU A 416 3.09 -3.55 3.71
C LEU A 416 2.65 -2.50 2.66
N ALA A 417 1.53 -1.83 2.95
CA ALA A 417 0.85 -0.86 2.10
C ALA A 417 1.84 0.07 1.35
N GLN A 418 1.59 0.52 0.12
CA GLN A 418 0.69 1.68 -0.06
C GLN A 418 0.26 1.98 -1.52
N LEU A 419 0.65 1.21 -2.55
CA LEU A 419 0.52 1.73 -3.93
C LEU A 419 -0.17 0.85 -4.98
N CYS A 420 -0.66 -0.36 -4.67
CA CYS A 420 -1.25 -1.25 -5.69
C CYS A 420 -2.20 -2.35 -5.17
N ALA A 421 -2.34 -2.50 -3.85
CA ALA A 421 -3.19 -3.50 -3.19
C ALA A 421 -4.05 -2.79 -2.14
N ASP A 422 -5.15 -3.41 -1.76
CA ASP A 422 -6.11 -2.89 -0.78
C ASP A 422 -6.38 -3.92 0.34
N ASP A 423 -5.30 -4.42 0.94
CA ASP A 423 -5.38 -5.44 2.00
C ASP A 423 -6.08 -4.92 3.27
N ASP A 424 -6.10 -3.60 3.47
CA ASP A 424 -6.76 -2.92 4.59
C ASP A 424 -8.24 -2.61 4.32
N LEU A 425 -8.73 -2.85 3.10
CA LEU A 425 -10.13 -2.63 2.68
C LEU A 425 -10.57 -1.15 2.79
N TYR A 426 -9.70 -0.21 2.44
CA TYR A 426 -10.02 1.23 2.47
C TYR A 426 -10.95 1.67 1.34
N SER A 427 -11.00 0.94 0.23
CA SER A 427 -11.76 1.32 -0.97
C SER A 427 -12.60 0.18 -1.55
N HIS A 428 -12.45 -1.03 -1.02
CA HIS A 428 -13.13 -2.23 -1.47
C HIS A 428 -13.60 -3.06 -0.29
N HIS A 429 -14.71 -3.75 -0.48
CA HIS A 429 -15.16 -4.81 0.42
C HIS A 429 -14.55 -6.14 0.00
N LEU A 430 -14.15 -6.96 0.98
CA LEU A 430 -13.81 -8.35 0.72
C LEU A 430 -15.10 -9.18 0.73
N ILE A 431 -15.44 -9.74 -0.42
CA ILE A 431 -16.62 -10.57 -0.62
C ILE A 431 -16.24 -12.04 -0.53
N ILE A 432 -16.99 -12.79 0.27
CA ILE A 432 -16.91 -14.25 0.33
C ILE A 432 -18.20 -14.81 -0.29
N GLU A 433 -18.06 -15.49 -1.43
CA GLU A 433 -19.12 -16.25 -2.09
C GLU A 433 -19.00 -17.74 -1.73
N ASP A 434 -20.09 -18.29 -1.22
CA ASP A 434 -20.22 -19.67 -0.77
C ASP A 434 -21.58 -20.24 -1.20
N GLY A 435 -21.61 -20.76 -2.43
CA GLY A 435 -22.86 -21.15 -3.09
C GLY A 435 -23.79 -19.94 -3.25
N ASP A 436 -24.98 -20.01 -2.66
CA ASP A 436 -25.97 -18.94 -2.67
C ASP A 436 -25.76 -17.89 -1.56
N HIS A 437 -24.79 -18.10 -0.66
CA HIS A 437 -24.50 -17.18 0.43
C HIS A 437 -23.39 -16.20 0.03
N ARG A 438 -23.62 -14.92 0.33
CA ARG A 438 -22.66 -13.83 0.12
C ARG A 438 -22.40 -13.12 1.44
N ARG A 439 -21.14 -13.07 1.86
CA ARG A 439 -20.68 -12.34 3.05
C ARG A 439 -19.79 -11.17 2.63
N VAL A 440 -19.85 -10.10 3.41
CA VAL A 440 -19.12 -8.85 3.16
C VAL A 440 -18.26 -8.57 4.38
N ILE A 441 -16.99 -8.24 4.16
CA ILE A 441 -16.05 -7.79 5.19
C ILE A 441 -15.54 -6.42 4.79
N ASP A 442 -15.61 -5.48 5.73
CA ASP A 442 -15.33 -4.06 5.50
C ASP A 442 -14.03 -3.59 6.17
N HIS A 443 -13.41 -4.43 6.99
CA HIS A 443 -12.14 -4.10 7.64
C HIS A 443 -11.34 -5.36 7.98
N ARG A 444 -10.03 -5.17 8.10
CA ARG A 444 -9.08 -6.19 8.57
C ARG A 444 -8.82 -6.06 10.06
N GLU A 445 -8.77 -7.20 10.77
CA GLU A 445 -8.31 -7.28 12.16
C GLU A 445 -6.92 -7.92 12.20
N SER A 446 -5.88 -7.11 12.44
CA SER A 446 -4.47 -7.56 12.41
C SER A 446 -4.09 -8.17 11.05
N ASP A 447 -3.96 -9.49 10.99
CA ASP A 447 -3.57 -10.34 9.86
C ASP A 447 -4.72 -11.25 9.41
N THR A 448 -5.94 -10.95 9.87
CA THR A 448 -7.13 -11.75 9.60
C THR A 448 -8.32 -10.93 9.14
N TYR A 449 -9.20 -11.58 8.38
CA TYR A 449 -10.52 -11.07 8.03
C TYR A 449 -11.57 -11.92 8.73
N THR A 450 -12.45 -11.29 9.51
CA THR A 450 -13.43 -12.00 10.34
C THR A 450 -14.85 -11.63 9.91
N THR A 451 -15.73 -12.63 9.85
CA THR A 451 -17.17 -12.46 9.62
C THR A 451 -17.97 -13.52 10.39
N PHE A 452 -19.29 -13.46 10.35
CA PHE A 452 -20.14 -14.46 10.99
C PHE A 452 -20.13 -15.79 10.25
N SER A 453 -20.11 -16.88 11.02
CA SER A 453 -20.29 -18.23 10.48
C SER A 453 -21.71 -18.41 9.93
N LEU A 454 -21.87 -19.23 8.89
CA LEU A 454 -23.18 -19.71 8.47
C LEU A 454 -23.73 -20.76 9.45
N PRO A 455 -25.06 -21.00 9.49
CA PRO A 455 -25.66 -21.94 10.46
C PRO A 455 -25.17 -23.39 10.35
N ASP A 456 -24.66 -23.78 9.18
CA ASP A 456 -24.08 -25.11 8.91
C ASP A 456 -22.58 -25.16 9.19
N GLU A 457 -21.93 -24.03 9.46
CA GLU A 457 -20.51 -23.95 9.78
C GLU A 457 -20.26 -24.13 11.29
N ASN A 458 -19.22 -24.87 11.61
CA ASN A 458 -18.74 -25.16 12.97
C ASN A 458 -17.22 -25.41 12.96
N SER A 459 -16.67 -25.76 14.13
CA SER A 459 -15.24 -26.07 14.31
C SER A 459 -14.72 -27.24 13.47
N CYS A 460 -15.60 -28.09 12.93
CA CYS A 460 -15.28 -29.23 12.07
C CYS A 460 -15.48 -28.96 10.57
N THR A 461 -15.82 -27.73 10.17
CA THR A 461 -16.14 -27.40 8.77
C THR A 461 -14.92 -27.51 7.87
N HIS A 462 -15.09 -28.20 6.74
CA HIS A 462 -14.14 -28.27 5.63
C HIS A 462 -14.85 -28.00 4.31
N LYS A 463 -14.50 -26.91 3.62
CA LYS A 463 -15.06 -26.52 2.32
C LYS A 463 -14.17 -25.52 1.59
N THR A 464 -14.51 -25.18 0.35
CA THR A 464 -13.83 -24.15 -0.43
C THR A 464 -14.80 -23.01 -0.72
N VAL A 465 -14.36 -21.77 -0.52
CA VAL A 465 -15.13 -20.55 -0.80
C VAL A 465 -14.40 -19.70 -1.84
N LYS A 466 -15.14 -18.82 -2.53
CA LYS A 466 -14.55 -17.85 -3.46
C LYS A 466 -14.45 -16.50 -2.77
N VAL A 467 -13.30 -15.86 -2.90
CA VAL A 467 -13.03 -14.55 -2.30
C VAL A 467 -12.57 -13.57 -3.36
N TYR A 468 -13.09 -12.35 -3.35
CA TYR A 468 -12.68 -11.25 -4.23
C TYR A 468 -12.98 -9.89 -3.60
N LEU A 469 -12.33 -8.85 -4.11
CA LEU A 469 -12.61 -7.46 -3.76
C LEU A 469 -13.72 -6.91 -4.66
N GLU A 470 -14.64 -6.16 -4.05
CA GLU A 470 -15.71 -5.42 -4.73
C GLU A 470 -15.68 -3.96 -4.30
N SER A 471 -15.73 -3.04 -5.27
CA SER A 471 -15.62 -1.58 -5.03
C SER A 471 -16.75 -1.02 -4.16
N GLU A 472 -16.42 -0.17 -3.18
CA GLU A 472 -17.40 0.54 -2.33
C GLU A 472 -18.01 1.77 -3.04
N GLY A 473 -19.33 1.97 -2.92
CA GLY A 473 -19.97 3.28 -3.12
C GLY A 473 -20.02 3.88 -4.54
N HIS A 474 -19.75 3.13 -5.61
CA HIS A 474 -19.60 3.70 -6.96
C HIS A 474 -20.60 3.15 -8.01
N GLN A 475 -20.89 3.98 -9.04
CA GLN A 475 -21.87 3.69 -10.10
C GLN A 475 -21.54 2.45 -10.96
N ILE A 476 -20.30 1.98 -10.91
CA ILE A 476 -19.82 0.80 -11.65
C ILE A 476 -19.20 -0.15 -10.63
N THR A 477 -19.83 -1.30 -10.42
CA THR A 477 -19.29 -2.36 -9.56
C THR A 477 -18.13 -3.05 -10.27
N THR A 478 -16.90 -2.86 -9.79
CA THR A 478 -15.73 -3.61 -10.28
C THR A 478 -15.35 -4.71 -9.32
N ARG A 479 -14.96 -5.88 -9.85
CA ARG A 479 -14.56 -7.06 -9.08
C ARG A 479 -13.14 -7.48 -9.44
N SER A 480 -12.33 -7.79 -8.44
CA SER A 480 -11.03 -8.42 -8.66
C SER A 480 -11.19 -9.88 -9.12
N LYS A 481 -10.09 -10.49 -9.58
CA LYS A 481 -10.08 -11.91 -9.94
C LYS A 481 -10.36 -12.77 -8.70
N PRO A 482 -11.34 -13.71 -8.74
CA PRO A 482 -11.66 -14.53 -7.59
C PRO A 482 -10.51 -15.47 -7.23
N LEU A 483 -10.29 -15.63 -5.92
CA LEU A 483 -9.38 -16.58 -5.29
C LEU A 483 -10.21 -17.67 -4.62
N GLU A 484 -9.87 -18.94 -4.86
CA GLU A 484 -10.45 -20.05 -4.12
C GLU A 484 -9.69 -20.25 -2.81
N VAL A 485 -10.40 -20.16 -1.69
CA VAL A 485 -9.85 -20.25 -0.35
C VAL A 485 -10.42 -21.48 0.34
N GLU A 486 -9.54 -22.32 0.88
CA GLU A 486 -9.93 -23.48 1.67
C GLU A 486 -10.27 -23.04 3.11
N ILE A 487 -11.49 -23.37 3.55
CA ILE A 487 -11.91 -23.31 4.94
C ILE A 487 -11.58 -24.66 5.57
N ARG A 488 -10.67 -24.65 6.54
CA ARG A 488 -10.15 -25.84 7.22
C ARG A 488 -10.81 -26.01 8.60
N PRO A 489 -10.95 -27.24 9.10
CA PRO A 489 -11.50 -27.50 10.44
C PRO A 489 -10.64 -26.86 11.52
N ALA A 490 -11.22 -25.94 12.30
CA ALA A 490 -10.54 -25.27 13.39
C ALA A 490 -10.06 -26.25 14.46
N ASP A 491 -10.86 -27.27 14.81
CA ASP A 491 -10.48 -28.26 15.83
C ASP A 491 -9.25 -29.09 15.40
N VAL A 492 -9.05 -29.28 14.09
CA VAL A 492 -7.87 -29.98 13.54
C VAL A 492 -6.68 -29.02 13.47
N LEU A 493 -6.88 -27.80 12.96
CA LEU A 493 -5.84 -26.78 12.86
C LEU A 493 -5.26 -26.37 14.21
N PHE A 494 -6.09 -26.33 15.26
CA PHE A 494 -5.69 -25.93 16.60
C PHE A 494 -5.66 -27.11 17.57
N ALA A 495 -5.62 -28.35 17.06
CA ALA A 495 -5.49 -29.55 17.85
C ALA A 495 -4.25 -29.47 18.75
N ARG A 496 -4.45 -29.48 20.07
CA ARG A 496 -3.38 -29.42 21.08
C ARG A 496 -2.98 -30.81 21.56
N TYR A 497 -2.84 -31.75 20.63
CA TYR A 497 -2.33 -33.07 20.98
C TYR A 497 -0.82 -33.00 21.15
N TYR A 498 -0.34 -33.48 22.29
CA TYR A 498 1.08 -33.57 22.59
C TYR A 498 1.35 -34.99 23.10
N PRO A 499 2.24 -35.78 22.47
CA PRO A 499 2.38 -37.21 22.74
C PRO A 499 2.89 -37.58 24.14
N TRP A 500 3.13 -36.59 25.01
CA TRP A 500 3.52 -36.72 26.41
C TRP A 500 3.14 -35.41 27.12
N GLY A 501 2.96 -35.39 28.44
CA GLY A 501 2.88 -34.12 29.18
C GLY A 501 1.64 -33.90 30.03
N TYR A 502 0.77 -34.90 30.16
CA TYR A 502 -0.18 -34.94 31.26
C TYR A 502 0.27 -36.01 32.27
N TYR A 503 0.44 -35.61 33.54
CA TYR A 503 0.83 -36.50 34.65
C TYR A 503 -0.27 -37.52 35.03
N ASN A 504 -1.14 -37.88 34.08
CA ASN A 504 -2.22 -38.85 34.17
C ASN A 504 -2.15 -39.94 33.09
N GLU A 505 -1.07 -39.99 32.29
CA GLU A 505 -0.86 -41.01 31.28
C GLU A 505 0.34 -41.89 31.63
N THR A 506 0.15 -43.22 31.54
CA THR A 506 1.21 -44.21 31.85
C THR A 506 1.88 -44.78 30.60
N GLU A 507 1.21 -44.66 29.45
CA GLU A 507 1.65 -45.20 28.16
C GLU A 507 2.41 -44.17 27.33
N THR A 508 2.43 -42.91 27.78
CA THR A 508 3.24 -41.84 27.21
C THR A 508 4.40 -41.52 28.15
N ARG A 509 5.59 -41.31 27.60
CA ARG A 509 6.76 -40.89 28.40
C ARG A 509 7.78 -40.17 27.53
N MET A 510 8.59 -39.36 28.19
CA MET A 510 9.68 -38.64 27.56
C MET A 510 10.91 -38.63 28.48
N THR A 511 12.08 -38.91 27.92
CA THR A 511 13.32 -38.99 28.69
C THR A 511 14.49 -38.39 27.90
N ALA A 512 15.23 -37.48 28.53
CA ALA A 512 16.51 -37.01 27.99
C ALA A 512 17.57 -38.10 28.12
N LEU A 513 18.25 -38.44 27.02
CA LEU A 513 19.20 -39.54 26.97
C LEU A 513 20.60 -39.10 27.43
N ALA A 514 21.35 -40.06 27.99
CA ALA A 514 22.70 -39.86 28.55
C ALA A 514 23.80 -40.57 27.75
N GLY A 515 25.06 -40.28 28.07
CA GLY A 515 26.23 -40.95 27.48
C GLY A 515 26.44 -40.58 26.01
N ARG A 516 26.55 -41.58 25.13
CA ARG A 516 26.77 -41.36 23.68
C ARG A 516 25.57 -40.71 22.97
N ASP A 517 24.39 -40.79 23.59
CA ASP A 517 23.15 -40.22 23.08
C ASP A 517 22.77 -38.91 23.77
N SER A 518 23.70 -38.29 24.50
CA SER A 518 23.51 -36.96 25.10
C SER A 518 23.07 -35.93 24.06
N GLY A 519 22.08 -35.09 24.39
CA GLY A 519 21.47 -34.14 23.45
C GLY A 519 20.35 -34.74 22.58
N LYS A 520 19.77 -35.87 23.00
CA LYS A 520 18.60 -36.48 22.37
C LYS A 520 17.49 -36.69 23.40
N ILE A 521 16.25 -36.64 22.93
CA ILE A 521 15.05 -36.91 23.71
C ILE A 521 14.40 -38.17 23.13
N GLN A 522 14.16 -39.17 23.97
CA GLN A 522 13.36 -40.33 23.61
C GLN A 522 11.92 -40.12 24.04
N ILE A 523 10.99 -40.36 23.12
CA ILE A 523 9.57 -40.05 23.23
C ILE A 523 8.80 -41.33 22.91
N TRP A 524 7.81 -41.66 23.74
CA TRP A 524 6.93 -42.80 23.56
C TRP A 524 5.48 -42.35 23.69
N TRP A 525 4.61 -42.93 22.87
CA TRP A 525 3.19 -42.67 22.92
C TRP A 525 2.38 -43.91 22.58
N ASN A 526 1.12 -43.95 23.02
CA ASN A 526 0.18 -44.96 22.58
C ASN A 526 -0.39 -44.57 21.20
N ALA A 527 -0.04 -45.34 20.17
CA ALA A 527 -0.52 -45.14 18.80
C ALA A 527 -2.07 -45.19 18.69
N THR A 528 -2.74 -45.98 19.55
CA THR A 528 -4.21 -46.08 19.58
C THR A 528 -4.89 -44.99 20.42
N GLY A 529 -4.11 -44.26 21.22
CA GLY A 529 -4.59 -43.18 22.09
C GLY A 529 -4.60 -41.80 21.40
N VAL A 530 -4.12 -41.69 20.16
CA VAL A 530 -4.11 -40.44 19.42
C VAL A 530 -5.52 -40.15 18.89
N PRO A 531 -6.15 -39.02 19.28
CA PRO A 531 -7.55 -38.77 18.95
C PRO A 531 -7.74 -38.51 17.45
N SER A 532 -8.78 -39.10 16.87
CA SER A 532 -9.34 -38.62 15.60
C SER A 532 -10.20 -37.39 15.85
N ILE A 533 -10.05 -36.33 15.06
CA ILE A 533 -10.76 -35.06 15.25
C ILE A 533 -11.59 -34.78 14.00
N CYS A 534 -12.90 -34.53 14.15
CA CYS A 534 -13.80 -34.27 13.02
C CYS A 534 -13.81 -35.36 11.92
N GLY A 535 -13.52 -36.61 12.31
CA GLY A 535 -13.35 -37.75 11.40
C GLY A 535 -12.04 -37.73 10.60
N TRP A 536 -11.07 -36.88 10.98
CA TRP A 536 -9.71 -36.91 10.47
C TRP A 536 -8.83 -37.77 11.37
N GLU A 537 -8.08 -38.69 10.78
CA GLU A 537 -7.21 -39.62 11.50
C GLU A 537 -5.78 -39.09 11.55
N ALA A 538 -5.14 -39.14 12.73
CA ALA A 538 -3.75 -38.75 12.88
C ALA A 538 -2.82 -39.80 12.25
N GLN A 539 -1.98 -39.39 11.30
CA GLN A 539 -1.05 -40.28 10.59
C GLN A 539 0.41 -40.05 10.98
N GLU A 540 0.82 -38.80 11.15
CA GLU A 540 2.22 -38.44 11.40
C GLU A 540 2.36 -37.35 12.46
N PHE A 541 3.43 -37.42 13.24
CA PHE A 541 3.89 -36.35 14.11
C PHE A 541 5.09 -35.65 13.46
N HIS A 542 5.06 -34.33 13.49
CA HIS A 542 6.17 -33.47 13.10
C HIS A 542 6.75 -32.82 14.35
N PHE A 543 7.98 -33.19 14.68
CA PHE A 543 8.74 -32.65 15.81
C PHE A 543 9.67 -31.54 15.33
N GLY A 544 9.63 -30.38 15.99
CA GLY A 544 10.41 -29.18 15.67
C GLY A 544 9.60 -28.14 14.87
N ASN A 545 10.12 -26.91 14.78
CA ASN A 545 9.44 -25.84 14.06
C ASN A 545 9.94 -25.79 12.61
N LYS A 546 9.09 -26.26 11.68
CA LYS A 546 9.37 -26.25 10.23
C LYS A 546 9.55 -24.83 9.68
N GLN A 547 9.01 -23.82 10.35
CA GLN A 547 9.01 -22.42 9.93
C GLN A 547 10.35 -21.72 10.16
N LEU A 548 11.22 -22.28 11.01
CA LEU A 548 12.57 -21.75 11.30
C LEU A 548 13.70 -22.55 10.62
N TYR A 549 13.40 -23.54 9.76
CA TYR A 549 14.39 -24.36 9.05
C TYR A 549 15.42 -25.06 9.97
N ILE A 550 15.04 -25.43 11.19
CA ILE A 550 15.92 -26.16 12.11
C ILE A 550 15.25 -27.52 12.42
N ASP A 551 15.87 -28.59 11.92
CA ASP A 551 15.71 -30.01 12.33
C ASP A 551 14.27 -30.55 12.51
N ALA A 552 13.33 -30.20 11.63
CA ALA A 552 12.00 -30.80 11.62
C ALA A 552 12.08 -32.29 11.24
N GLN A 553 11.62 -33.18 12.11
CA GLN A 553 11.61 -34.64 11.88
C GLN A 553 10.17 -35.17 11.91
N SER A 554 9.80 -35.94 10.89
CA SER A 554 8.47 -36.56 10.76
C SER A 554 8.54 -38.03 11.16
N VAL A 555 7.54 -38.50 11.92
CA VAL A 555 7.43 -39.89 12.35
C VAL A 555 5.97 -40.37 12.32
N PRO A 556 5.69 -41.58 11.80
CA PRO A 556 4.33 -42.12 11.79
C PRO A 556 3.78 -42.32 13.21
N VAL A 557 2.52 -41.98 13.43
CA VAL A 557 1.79 -42.20 14.69
C VAL A 557 1.81 -43.68 15.09
N SER A 558 1.76 -44.59 14.12
CA SER A 558 1.81 -46.03 14.35
C SER A 558 3.13 -46.54 14.97
N GLN A 559 4.20 -45.74 14.93
CA GLN A 559 5.51 -46.15 15.43
C GLN A 559 5.57 -46.26 16.96
N GLY A 560 4.76 -45.48 17.68
CA GLY A 560 4.67 -45.50 19.15
C GLY A 560 5.92 -45.03 19.92
N GLN A 561 7.04 -44.81 19.24
CA GLN A 561 8.26 -44.29 19.84
C GLN A 561 9.17 -43.58 18.84
N PHE A 562 9.92 -42.58 19.30
CA PHE A 562 10.83 -41.80 18.48
C PHE A 562 11.98 -41.23 19.31
N THR A 563 13.15 -41.06 18.69
CA THR A 563 14.30 -40.38 19.31
C THR A 563 14.58 -39.10 18.56
N TYR A 564 14.15 -37.98 19.13
CA TYR A 564 14.39 -36.66 18.58
C TYR A 564 15.79 -36.17 18.95
N ARG A 565 16.50 -35.63 17.97
CA ARG A 565 17.80 -34.99 18.18
C ARG A 565 17.58 -33.50 18.40
N THR A 566 17.94 -33.00 19.58
CA THR A 566 17.86 -31.57 19.86
C THR A 566 19.11 -30.87 19.35
N THR A 567 18.99 -29.61 18.93
CA THR A 567 20.15 -28.73 18.80
C THR A 567 20.78 -28.56 20.19
N PRO A 568 22.07 -28.88 20.39
CA PRO A 568 22.71 -28.71 21.68
C PRO A 568 22.83 -27.22 21.98
N GLU A 569 22.10 -26.73 22.99
CA GLU A 569 22.27 -25.38 23.53
C GLU A 569 23.16 -25.39 24.78
N TYR A 570 23.85 -24.27 24.95
CA TYR A 570 25.04 -23.98 25.75
C TYR A 570 25.19 -24.70 27.10
N PRO A 571 26.46 -24.97 27.54
CA PRO A 571 26.72 -25.37 28.91
C PRO A 571 26.17 -24.29 29.84
N VAL A 572 25.23 -24.66 30.70
CA VAL A 572 24.83 -23.80 31.80
C VAL A 572 25.99 -23.80 32.79
N ASP A 573 26.41 -22.62 33.27
CA ASP A 573 27.47 -22.47 34.27
C ASP A 573 26.98 -22.91 35.68
N ALA A 574 26.34 -24.07 35.74
CA ALA A 574 25.77 -24.70 36.91
C ALA A 574 26.59 -25.96 37.23
N THR A 575 26.86 -26.17 38.52
CA THR A 575 27.79 -27.21 39.00
C THR A 575 27.38 -28.65 38.66
N CYS A 576 26.11 -28.91 38.33
CA CYS A 576 25.62 -30.27 38.04
C CYS A 576 24.86 -30.47 36.70
N ILE A 577 24.49 -29.42 35.96
CA ILE A 577 23.86 -29.55 34.62
C ILE A 577 24.90 -29.30 33.54
N LYS A 578 25.40 -30.37 32.92
CA LYS A 578 26.37 -30.26 31.81
C LYS A 578 25.72 -29.95 30.45
N SER A 579 24.48 -30.37 30.28
CA SER A 579 23.69 -30.18 29.05
C SER A 579 22.21 -30.40 29.36
N TYR A 580 21.34 -29.68 28.65
CA TYR A 580 19.91 -29.92 28.63
C TYR A 580 19.41 -30.11 27.19
N SER A 581 18.18 -30.56 27.03
CA SER A 581 17.53 -30.81 25.75
C SER A 581 16.17 -30.13 25.73
N THR A 582 16.01 -29.19 24.81
CA THR A 582 14.78 -28.40 24.67
C THR A 582 13.68 -29.23 24.03
N ILE A 583 12.50 -29.19 24.64
CA ILE A 583 11.31 -29.88 24.12
C ILE A 583 10.90 -29.29 22.75
N PRO A 584 10.75 -30.13 21.69
CA PRO A 584 10.37 -29.64 20.36
C PRO A 584 8.88 -29.34 20.24
N SER A 585 8.49 -28.32 19.49
CA SER A 585 7.08 -28.18 19.08
C SER A 585 6.59 -29.42 18.33
N VAL A 586 5.33 -29.80 18.54
CA VAL A 586 4.70 -30.92 17.83
C VAL A 586 3.56 -30.40 16.99
N SER A 587 3.53 -30.80 15.73
CA SER A 587 2.36 -30.68 14.85
C SER A 587 1.90 -32.08 14.47
N VAL A 588 0.60 -32.28 14.32
CA VAL A 588 0.02 -33.56 13.91
C VAL A 588 -0.51 -33.43 12.49
N VAL A 589 -0.15 -34.37 11.62
CA VAL A 589 -0.72 -34.49 10.28
C VAL A 589 -1.94 -35.40 10.37
N TYR A 590 -3.09 -34.81 10.13
CA TYR A 590 -4.37 -35.50 10.07
C TYR A 590 -4.76 -35.75 8.62
N THR A 591 -5.34 -36.91 8.34
CA THR A 591 -5.75 -37.30 6.98
C THR A 591 -7.21 -37.72 6.95
N LYS A 592 -7.92 -37.32 5.88
CA LYS A 592 -9.30 -37.72 5.62
C LYS A 592 -9.52 -37.71 4.11
N GLU A 593 -10.04 -38.82 3.57
CA GLU A 593 -10.42 -38.93 2.14
C GLU A 593 -9.30 -38.50 1.15
N GLY A 594 -8.04 -38.79 1.49
CA GLY A 594 -6.88 -38.44 0.67
C GLY A 594 -6.38 -36.99 0.79
N SER A 595 -7.03 -36.17 1.62
CA SER A 595 -6.57 -34.82 1.97
C SER A 595 -5.82 -34.85 3.31
N ASN A 596 -4.82 -33.96 3.46
CA ASN A 596 -3.99 -33.87 4.66
C ASN A 596 -4.03 -32.45 5.23
N ILE A 597 -4.24 -32.33 6.55
CA ILE A 597 -4.17 -31.06 7.29
C ILE A 597 -3.15 -31.22 8.40
N THR A 598 -2.20 -30.29 8.47
CA THR A 598 -1.23 -30.22 9.57
C THR A 598 -1.72 -29.24 10.62
N SER A 599 -1.80 -29.67 11.87
CA SER A 599 -2.14 -28.79 12.99
C SER A 599 -1.05 -27.74 13.21
N SER A 600 -1.42 -26.65 13.86
CA SER A 600 -0.47 -25.61 14.27
C SER A 600 0.55 -26.20 15.25
N PRO A 601 1.84 -25.81 15.17
CA PRO A 601 2.85 -26.25 16.11
C PRO A 601 2.46 -25.90 17.54
N PHE A 602 2.36 -26.92 18.40
CA PHE A 602 2.03 -26.76 19.80
C PHE A 602 3.24 -27.07 20.68
N VAL A 603 3.45 -26.26 21.70
CA VAL A 603 4.34 -26.52 22.84
C VAL A 603 3.53 -26.19 24.08
N PRO A 604 3.39 -27.10 25.06
CA PRO A 604 2.75 -26.78 26.33
C PRO A 604 3.44 -25.58 26.98
N ARG A 605 2.69 -24.51 27.30
CA ARG A 605 3.21 -23.32 27.99
C ARG A 605 2.94 -23.39 29.49
N LEU A 606 3.85 -22.79 30.27
CA LEU A 606 3.83 -22.69 31.74
C LEU A 606 2.73 -21.78 32.35
N ASN A 607 1.78 -21.26 31.55
CA ASN A 607 1.00 -20.07 31.94
C ASN A 607 -0.37 -20.31 32.57
N ASP A 608 -0.81 -21.55 32.78
CA ASP A 608 -2.00 -21.79 33.60
C ASP A 608 -1.57 -22.03 35.04
N GLU A 609 -1.96 -21.13 35.95
CA GLU A 609 -1.61 -21.05 37.38
C GLU A 609 -1.94 -22.32 38.21
N SER A 610 -2.36 -23.41 37.59
CA SER A 610 -2.61 -24.70 38.23
C SER A 610 -1.37 -25.60 38.18
N THR A 611 -0.52 -25.55 39.21
CA THR A 611 0.32 -26.65 39.78
C THR A 611 1.14 -27.62 38.89
N PHE A 612 1.24 -27.43 37.57
CA PHE A 612 1.95 -28.37 36.68
C PHE A 612 3.30 -27.81 36.24
N TYR A 613 4.38 -28.32 36.83
CA TYR A 613 5.76 -28.02 36.44
C TYR A 613 6.12 -28.65 35.09
N PHE A 614 5.62 -28.11 33.98
CA PHE A 614 6.10 -28.52 32.65
C PHE A 614 7.49 -27.91 32.41
N TYR A 615 8.52 -28.75 32.34
CA TYR A 615 9.92 -28.38 32.12
C TYR A 615 10.16 -28.33 30.62
N HIS A 616 10.21 -27.13 30.07
CA HIS A 616 10.58 -26.92 28.67
C HIS A 616 12.01 -27.43 28.37
N ASP A 617 12.90 -27.30 29.35
CA ASP A 617 14.32 -27.64 29.24
C ASP A 617 14.60 -28.91 30.04
N LEU A 618 14.84 -30.01 29.34
CA LEU A 618 14.99 -31.32 29.97
C LEU A 618 16.42 -31.62 30.37
N MET A 619 16.61 -32.06 31.61
CA MET A 619 17.87 -32.66 32.05
C MET A 619 17.77 -34.18 32.12
N GLN A 620 18.94 -34.83 32.00
CA GLN A 620 19.06 -36.28 32.15
C GLN A 620 18.74 -36.70 33.59
N VAL A 621 17.90 -37.72 33.73
CA VAL A 621 17.48 -38.28 35.02
C VAL A 621 17.58 -39.80 34.99
N ASP A 622 17.89 -40.40 36.14
CA ASP A 622 17.94 -41.84 36.29
C ASP A 622 16.52 -42.44 36.22
N ALA A 623 16.35 -43.57 35.54
CA ALA A 623 15.08 -44.31 35.54
C ALA A 623 14.59 -44.64 36.96
N ALA A 624 15.51 -44.73 37.92
CA ALA A 624 15.22 -44.92 39.32
C ALA A 624 14.31 -43.82 39.90
N ILE A 625 14.20 -42.61 39.33
CA ILE A 625 13.28 -41.59 39.89
C ILE A 625 11.80 -41.98 39.76
N THR A 626 11.48 -43.02 38.97
CA THR A 626 10.15 -43.61 38.86
C THR A 626 9.68 -44.20 40.20
N PRO A 627 8.50 -43.82 40.71
CA PRO A 627 8.08 -44.16 42.07
C PRO A 627 7.28 -45.47 42.15
N ASP A 628 7.84 -46.60 41.68
CA ASP A 628 7.16 -47.88 41.43
C ASP A 628 6.26 -48.43 42.57
N ASN A 629 6.56 -48.12 43.84
CA ASN A 629 5.86 -48.63 45.03
C ASN A 629 5.22 -47.53 45.89
N PHE A 630 4.92 -46.37 45.31
CA PHE A 630 4.37 -45.22 46.03
C PHE A 630 2.99 -45.53 46.65
N GLN A 631 2.84 -45.15 47.91
CA GLN A 631 1.57 -45.27 48.64
C GLN A 631 1.20 -43.95 49.30
N LEU A 632 -0.10 -43.64 49.29
CA LEU A 632 -0.66 -42.47 49.94
C LEU A 632 -1.69 -42.93 50.98
N LYS A 633 -1.54 -42.49 52.24
CA LYS A 633 -2.48 -42.84 53.33
C LYS A 633 -3.00 -41.60 54.03
N VAL A 634 -4.20 -41.69 54.57
CA VAL A 634 -4.79 -40.65 55.42
C VAL A 634 -4.13 -40.71 56.81
N THR A 635 -3.49 -39.64 57.24
CA THR A 635 -2.91 -39.52 58.60
C THR A 635 -3.80 -38.74 59.54
N ASN A 636 -4.56 -37.77 59.01
CA ASN A 636 -5.52 -36.99 59.75
C ASN A 636 -6.73 -36.68 58.87
N ALA A 637 -7.92 -36.59 59.44
CA ALA A 637 -9.14 -36.23 58.74
C ALA A 637 -9.99 -35.32 59.63
N SER A 638 -10.52 -34.25 59.04
CA SER A 638 -11.46 -33.38 59.75
C SER A 638 -12.81 -34.09 59.91
N ALA A 639 -13.33 -34.16 61.13
CA ALA A 639 -14.59 -34.86 61.42
C ALA A 639 -15.82 -34.21 60.74
N SER A 640 -15.71 -32.96 60.30
CA SER A 640 -16.82 -32.20 59.71
C SER A 640 -16.63 -31.86 58.22
N SER A 641 -15.55 -32.33 57.57
CA SER A 641 -15.28 -31.99 56.18
C SER A 641 -14.54 -33.11 55.43
N ASN A 642 -14.58 -33.05 54.10
CA ASN A 642 -13.78 -33.93 53.24
C ASN A 642 -12.28 -33.57 53.22
N LEU A 643 -11.84 -32.60 54.04
CA LEU A 643 -10.43 -32.24 54.15
C LEU A 643 -9.65 -33.32 54.91
N LYS A 644 -8.68 -33.92 54.21
CA LYS A 644 -7.81 -34.97 54.72
C LYS A 644 -6.35 -34.59 54.58
N THR A 645 -5.55 -34.92 55.59
CA THR A 645 -4.09 -34.90 55.50
C THR A 645 -3.64 -36.25 54.94
N LEU A 646 -3.01 -36.20 53.76
CA LEU A 646 -2.48 -37.34 53.05
C LEU A 646 -0.96 -37.36 53.21
N ARG A 647 -0.41 -38.50 53.65
CA ARG A 647 1.03 -38.72 53.78
C ARG A 647 1.51 -39.76 52.78
N ALA A 648 2.62 -39.44 52.12
CA ALA A 648 3.31 -40.37 51.25
C ALA A 648 4.18 -41.36 52.04
N TYR A 649 4.17 -42.61 51.58
CA TYR A 649 5.00 -43.72 52.06
C TYR A 649 5.75 -44.35 50.89
N ASN A 650 6.85 -45.03 51.20
CA ASN A 650 7.75 -45.65 50.21
C ASN A 650 8.31 -44.65 49.18
N VAL A 651 8.49 -43.40 49.60
CA VAL A 651 9.20 -42.39 48.81
C VAL A 651 10.69 -42.70 48.87
N SER A 652 11.35 -42.90 47.73
CA SER A 652 12.78 -43.16 47.75
C SER A 652 13.56 -41.92 48.16
N ASP A 653 14.48 -42.07 49.10
CA ASP A 653 15.45 -41.03 49.46
C ASP A 653 16.58 -40.99 48.41
N ASP A 654 16.76 -39.84 47.78
CA ASP A 654 17.94 -39.40 47.01
C ASP A 654 18.23 -40.09 45.65
N ARG A 655 17.37 -39.86 44.64
CA ARG A 655 17.56 -40.39 43.27
C ARG A 655 17.88 -39.36 42.18
N CYS A 656 17.91 -38.06 42.51
CA CYS A 656 18.30 -37.02 41.57
C CYS A 656 19.82 -36.81 41.62
N THR A 657 20.49 -37.04 40.49
CA THR A 657 21.91 -36.70 40.32
C THR A 657 22.18 -35.19 40.36
N CYS A 658 21.16 -34.38 40.06
CA CYS A 658 21.19 -32.93 40.09
C CYS A 658 19.79 -32.40 40.42
N GLY A 659 19.71 -31.38 41.28
CA GLY A 659 18.45 -30.76 41.69
C GLY A 659 17.68 -31.51 42.78
N ASP A 660 16.46 -31.03 43.04
CA ASP A 660 15.57 -31.53 44.06
C ASP A 660 14.63 -32.59 43.49
N PHE A 661 14.43 -33.68 44.24
CA PHE A 661 13.43 -34.69 43.92
C PHE A 661 12.04 -34.24 44.36
N LEU A 662 11.09 -34.26 43.43
CA LEU A 662 9.67 -33.96 43.66
C LEU A 662 8.79 -35.08 43.12
N LEU A 663 7.69 -35.35 43.82
CA LEU A 663 6.63 -36.24 43.37
C LEU A 663 5.41 -35.41 42.98
N VAL A 664 5.01 -35.48 41.72
CA VAL A 664 3.75 -34.89 41.25
C VAL A 664 2.66 -35.97 41.38
N VAL A 665 1.63 -35.68 42.15
CA VAL A 665 0.52 -36.61 42.42
C VAL A 665 -0.78 -36.00 41.91
N GLN A 666 -1.50 -36.75 41.08
CA GLN A 666 -2.86 -36.42 40.65
C GLN A 666 -3.83 -37.52 41.04
N ILE A 667 -4.98 -37.16 41.59
CA ILE A 667 -6.03 -38.09 42.02
C ILE A 667 -7.29 -37.82 41.20
N TYR A 668 -7.83 -38.86 40.58
CA TYR A 668 -9.03 -38.85 39.75
C TYR A 668 -10.13 -39.73 40.33
N ASP A 669 -11.36 -39.49 39.88
CA ASP A 669 -12.44 -40.45 40.05
C ASP A 669 -12.15 -41.77 39.30
N LEU A 670 -12.92 -42.83 39.60
CA LEU A 670 -12.73 -44.15 38.95
C LEU A 670 -12.96 -44.14 37.45
N ASN A 671 -13.69 -43.15 36.94
CA ASN A 671 -13.95 -42.98 35.51
C ASN A 671 -12.88 -42.12 34.82
N GLU A 672 -11.87 -41.63 35.55
CA GLU A 672 -10.76 -40.81 35.05
C GLU A 672 -11.22 -39.53 34.32
N THR A 673 -12.42 -39.04 34.65
CA THR A 673 -13.05 -37.91 33.94
C THR A 673 -12.66 -36.56 34.53
N SER A 674 -12.34 -36.51 35.82
CA SER A 674 -11.98 -35.26 36.48
C SER A 674 -10.94 -35.45 37.59
N ALA A 675 -9.94 -34.56 37.61
CA ALA A 675 -8.97 -34.49 38.68
C ALA A 675 -9.62 -33.92 39.95
N LEU A 676 -9.66 -34.71 41.01
CA LEU A 676 -10.20 -34.34 42.31
C LEU A 676 -9.17 -33.61 43.18
N ALA A 677 -7.89 -33.96 43.01
CA ALA A 677 -6.78 -33.30 43.71
C ALA A 677 -5.49 -33.40 42.88
N SER A 678 -4.68 -32.35 42.91
CA SER A 678 -3.35 -32.31 42.32
C SER A 678 -2.40 -31.59 43.26
N PHE A 679 -1.24 -32.17 43.54
CA PHE A 679 -0.25 -31.57 44.43
C PHE A 679 1.15 -32.14 44.20
N SER A 680 2.16 -31.39 44.64
CA SER A 680 3.56 -31.84 44.67
C SER A 680 4.00 -32.17 46.09
N LEU A 681 4.68 -33.30 46.27
CA LEU A 681 5.36 -33.68 47.49
C LEU A 681 6.88 -33.61 47.29
N SER A 682 7.61 -33.34 48.37
CA SER A 682 9.07 -33.32 48.37
C SER A 682 9.60 -34.03 49.61
N LYS A 683 10.92 -34.23 49.68
CA LYS A 683 11.57 -34.80 50.88
C LYS A 683 11.21 -34.04 52.16
N THR A 684 11.13 -32.71 52.07
CA THR A 684 10.80 -31.83 53.20
C THR A 684 9.29 -31.70 53.44
N LYS A 685 8.46 -32.10 52.47
CA LYS A 685 7.00 -32.00 52.52
C LYS A 685 6.37 -33.30 52.02
N MET A 686 6.34 -34.31 52.90
CA MET A 686 5.73 -35.63 52.64
C MET A 686 4.23 -35.68 52.96
N GLU A 687 3.67 -34.58 53.49
CA GLU A 687 2.25 -34.46 53.85
C GLU A 687 1.61 -33.29 53.10
N THR A 688 0.37 -33.49 52.66
CA THR A 688 -0.44 -32.46 52.01
C THR A 688 -1.89 -32.54 52.49
N TYR A 689 -2.66 -31.49 52.22
CA TYR A 689 -4.10 -31.46 52.46
C TYR A 689 -4.85 -31.60 51.14
N ALA A 690 -5.83 -32.50 51.09
CA ALA A 690 -6.69 -32.68 49.94
C ALA A 690 -8.15 -32.75 50.39
N ASN A 691 -9.05 -32.12 49.63
CA ASN A 691 -10.48 -32.15 49.87
C ASN A 691 -11.10 -33.33 49.13
N ILE A 692 -11.04 -34.53 49.73
CA ILE A 692 -11.44 -35.78 49.07
C ILE A 692 -12.18 -36.72 50.04
N SER A 693 -13.33 -37.24 49.61
CA SER A 693 -14.14 -38.14 50.44
C SER A 693 -13.50 -39.53 50.61
N TYR A 694 -13.96 -40.36 51.56
CA TYR A 694 -13.48 -41.75 51.66
C TYR A 694 -14.04 -42.55 50.49
N GLY A 695 -13.23 -43.41 49.87
CA GLY A 695 -13.60 -44.04 48.60
C GLY A 695 -12.41 -44.66 47.86
N ARG A 696 -12.68 -45.13 46.64
CA ARG A 696 -11.70 -45.68 45.70
C ARG A 696 -11.48 -44.66 44.58
N TYR A 697 -10.22 -44.43 44.24
CA TYR A 697 -9.79 -43.43 43.28
C TYR A 697 -8.66 -43.97 42.41
N ILE A 698 -8.41 -43.32 41.28
CA ILE A 698 -7.20 -43.57 40.48
C ILE A 698 -6.19 -42.48 40.81
N MET A 699 -4.97 -42.90 41.11
CA MET A 699 -3.88 -42.01 41.44
C MET A 699 -2.76 -42.17 40.40
N TYR A 700 -2.32 -41.05 39.86
CA TYR A 700 -1.15 -40.98 39.02
C TYR A 700 -0.03 -40.28 39.75
N VAL A 701 1.18 -40.85 39.63
CA VAL A 701 2.35 -40.38 40.35
C VAL A 701 3.52 -40.33 39.40
N THR A 702 4.15 -39.16 39.30
CA THR A 702 5.33 -38.94 38.47
C THR A 702 6.46 -38.41 39.35
N GLY A 703 7.57 -39.13 39.37
CA GLY A 703 8.81 -38.64 39.97
C GLY A 703 9.49 -37.65 39.04
N THR A 704 9.98 -36.55 39.58
CA THR A 704 10.67 -35.51 38.82
C THR A 704 11.90 -35.04 39.56
N CYS A 705 12.93 -34.65 38.80
CA CYS A 705 14.03 -33.87 39.34
C CYS A 705 13.88 -32.45 38.81
N THR A 706 13.98 -31.45 39.69
CA THR A 706 13.90 -30.03 39.32
C THR A 706 15.16 -29.29 39.73
N TYR A 707 15.60 -28.35 38.91
CA TYR A 707 16.69 -27.45 39.23
C TYR A 707 16.34 -26.04 38.79
N HIS A 708 16.43 -25.09 39.71
CA HIS A 708 16.05 -23.70 39.49
C HIS A 708 17.29 -22.83 39.33
N ILE A 709 17.39 -22.10 38.21
CA ILE A 709 18.41 -21.07 38.00
C ILE A 709 17.70 -19.77 37.64
N SER A 710 17.71 -18.83 38.57
CA SER A 710 17.02 -17.55 38.42
C SER A 710 15.52 -17.74 38.11
N SER A 711 15.12 -17.55 36.84
CA SER A 711 13.74 -17.63 36.33
C SER A 711 13.49 -18.86 35.45
N SER A 712 14.53 -19.61 35.08
CA SER A 712 14.40 -20.83 34.27
C SER A 712 14.29 -22.05 35.16
N VAL A 713 13.37 -22.95 34.81
CA VAL A 713 13.15 -24.21 35.51
C VAL A 713 13.59 -25.35 34.60
N TYR A 714 14.67 -26.01 34.99
CA TYR A 714 15.19 -27.20 34.32
C TYR A 714 14.69 -28.42 35.07
N GLY A 715 14.33 -29.49 34.36
CA GLY A 715 13.90 -30.69 35.05
C GLY A 715 13.85 -31.92 34.18
N GLY A 716 13.64 -33.07 34.81
CA GLY A 716 13.50 -34.34 34.11
C GLY A 716 12.45 -35.20 34.76
N TYR A 717 11.86 -36.07 33.95
CA TYR A 717 10.70 -36.89 34.33
C TYR A 717 11.08 -38.37 34.41
N GLY A 718 10.60 -39.02 35.47
CA GLY A 718 10.47 -40.47 35.53
C GLY A 718 9.21 -40.93 34.82
N GLN A 719 8.99 -42.24 34.77
CA GLN A 719 7.74 -42.78 34.26
C GLN A 719 6.60 -42.47 35.25
N THR A 720 5.45 -42.08 34.71
CA THR A 720 4.21 -41.96 35.50
C THR A 720 3.68 -43.35 35.77
N ILE A 721 3.31 -43.62 37.02
CA ILE A 721 2.63 -44.86 37.41
C ILE A 721 1.16 -44.59 37.71
N ARG A 722 0.30 -45.56 37.41
CA ARG A 722 -1.11 -45.58 37.79
C ARG A 722 -1.30 -46.57 38.91
N SER A 723 -1.90 -46.11 40.00
CA SER A 723 -2.20 -46.93 41.17
C SER A 723 -3.63 -46.70 41.63
N GLU A 724 -4.27 -47.75 42.14
CA GLU A 724 -5.58 -47.60 42.76
C GLU A 724 -5.40 -47.10 44.20
N LEU A 725 -6.02 -45.97 44.51
CA LEU A 725 -5.98 -45.36 45.84
C LEU A 725 -7.27 -45.67 46.59
N VAL A 726 -7.14 -46.46 47.66
CA VAL A 726 -8.25 -46.74 48.57
C VAL A 726 -8.09 -45.89 49.83
N LEU A 727 -8.94 -44.86 49.96
CA LEU A 727 -9.02 -44.06 51.17
C LEU A 727 -10.08 -44.70 52.09
N ALA A 728 -9.64 -45.52 53.04
CA ALA A 728 -10.49 -46.08 54.10
C ALA A 728 -10.44 -45.20 55.36
N GLU A 729 -11.53 -45.19 56.12
CA GLU A 729 -11.55 -44.63 57.46
C GLU A 729 -10.64 -45.50 58.34
N ASN A 730 -9.45 -45.00 58.69
CA ASN A 730 -8.54 -45.70 59.58
C ASN A 730 -9.20 -45.83 60.95
N LYS A 731 -9.87 -46.95 61.20
CA LYS A 731 -10.26 -47.42 62.55
C LYS A 731 -9.13 -48.18 63.25
N GLU A 732 -7.89 -48.00 62.81
CA GLU A 732 -6.72 -48.54 63.48
C GLU A 732 -6.17 -47.46 64.42
N GLU A 733 -6.69 -47.45 65.65
CA GLU A 733 -5.97 -46.86 66.78
C GLU A 733 -4.68 -47.66 67.00
N PRO A 734 -3.54 -47.01 67.31
CA PRO A 734 -2.33 -47.72 67.71
C PRO A 734 -2.60 -48.52 69.00
N PRO A 735 -2.00 -49.71 69.20
CA PRO A 735 -2.22 -50.48 70.40
C PRO A 735 -1.61 -49.73 71.60
N LYS A 736 -2.46 -49.08 72.40
CA LYS A 736 -2.10 -48.76 73.78
C LYS A 736 -2.10 -50.07 74.56
N GLU A 737 -0.91 -50.56 74.87
CA GLU A 737 -0.68 -51.53 75.94
C GLU A 737 -1.13 -50.92 77.26
N THR A 738 -2.41 -51.07 77.62
CA THR A 738 -2.99 -51.24 78.96
C THR A 738 -4.47 -50.86 78.95
N GLU A 739 -5.33 -51.75 78.44
CA GLU A 739 -6.71 -51.90 78.93
C GLU A 739 -7.34 -53.17 78.35
N PRO A 740 -8.15 -53.92 79.11
CA PRO A 740 -8.67 -55.22 78.67
C PRO A 740 -9.76 -55.06 77.60
N GLN A 741 -9.65 -55.90 76.57
CA GLN A 741 -10.52 -56.02 75.40
C GLN A 741 -12.03 -55.89 75.73
N GLY A 742 -12.66 -54.83 75.24
CA GLY A 742 -14.11 -54.77 75.03
C GLY A 742 -14.46 -55.20 73.61
N PRO A 743 -15.24 -56.27 73.37
CA PRO A 743 -15.59 -56.72 72.02
C PRO A 743 -16.67 -55.83 71.39
N SER A 744 -16.62 -55.75 70.06
CA SER A 744 -17.42 -54.88 69.20
C SER A 744 -18.96 -55.01 69.37
N PRO A 745 -19.74 -53.93 69.10
CA PRO A 745 -21.21 -53.92 69.30
C PRO A 745 -21.98 -54.91 68.41
N LEU A 746 -21.37 -55.41 67.33
CA LEU A 746 -22.00 -56.31 66.37
C LEU A 746 -22.09 -57.77 66.85
N ARG A 747 -21.31 -58.18 67.86
CA ARG A 747 -21.45 -59.50 68.48
C ARG A 747 -22.61 -59.60 69.48
N TRP A 748 -23.23 -58.49 69.87
CA TRP A 748 -24.39 -58.49 70.78
C TRP A 748 -25.74 -58.46 70.05
N ILE A 749 -25.81 -57.92 68.84
CA ILE A 749 -27.09 -57.81 68.11
C ILE A 749 -27.67 -59.19 67.77
N ILE A 750 -26.82 -60.15 67.38
CA ILE A 750 -27.25 -61.51 67.04
C ILE A 750 -27.74 -62.28 68.29
N PRO A 751 -26.99 -62.38 69.41
CA PRO A 751 -27.49 -63.05 70.60
C PRO A 751 -28.64 -62.29 71.29
N VAL A 752 -28.70 -60.96 71.26
CA VAL A 752 -29.82 -60.20 71.87
C VAL A 752 -31.11 -60.35 71.05
N SER A 753 -31.04 -60.45 69.72
CA SER A 753 -32.21 -60.81 68.90
C SER A 753 -32.65 -62.27 69.10
N VAL A 754 -31.71 -63.20 69.26
CA VAL A 754 -32.03 -64.62 69.54
C VAL A 754 -32.62 -64.80 70.94
N VAL A 755 -32.10 -64.10 71.95
CA VAL A 755 -32.64 -64.11 73.32
C VAL A 755 -33.98 -63.38 73.38
N GLY A 756 -34.14 -62.26 72.67
CA GLY A 756 -35.42 -61.56 72.55
C GLY A 756 -36.49 -62.42 71.86
N GLY A 757 -36.13 -63.12 70.78
CA GLY A 757 -37.00 -64.08 70.10
C GLY A 757 -37.39 -65.27 71.01
N LEU A 758 -36.44 -65.81 71.78
CA LEU A 758 -36.69 -66.89 72.74
C LEU A 758 -37.62 -66.45 73.89
N ILE A 759 -37.50 -65.22 74.38
CA ILE A 759 -38.39 -64.68 75.42
C ILE A 759 -39.82 -64.52 74.89
N VAL A 760 -39.99 -64.05 73.64
CA VAL A 760 -41.32 -63.93 73.01
C VAL A 760 -41.95 -65.31 72.81
N VAL A 761 -41.18 -66.30 72.34
CA VAL A 761 -41.66 -67.68 72.17
C VAL A 761 -42.00 -68.33 73.52
N ALA A 762 -41.16 -68.17 74.54
CA ALA A 762 -41.44 -68.66 75.89
C ALA A 762 -42.69 -67.98 76.49
N GLY A 763 -42.84 -66.67 76.30
CA GLY A 763 -44.03 -65.91 76.69
C GLY A 763 -45.30 -66.40 75.99
N ALA A 764 -45.23 -66.67 74.69
CA ALA A 764 -46.35 -67.22 73.92
C ALA A 764 -46.73 -68.64 74.38
N VAL A 765 -45.75 -69.49 74.71
CA VAL A 765 -45.99 -70.85 75.24
C VAL A 765 -46.61 -70.79 76.63
N VAL A 766 -46.14 -69.91 77.52
CA VAL A 766 -46.74 -69.72 78.86
C VAL A 766 -48.16 -69.16 78.75
N ALA A 767 -48.40 -68.19 77.87
CA ALA A 767 -49.74 -67.67 77.60
C ALA A 767 -50.66 -68.76 77.02
N PHE A 768 -50.16 -69.58 76.10
CA PHE A 768 -50.90 -70.72 75.56
C PHE A 768 -51.22 -71.77 76.62
N ILE A 769 -50.28 -72.10 77.51
CA ILE A 769 -50.51 -73.00 78.65
C ILE A 769 -51.53 -72.41 79.63
N LEU A 770 -51.46 -71.10 79.93
CA LEU A 770 -52.43 -70.42 80.81
C LEU A 770 -53.82 -70.36 80.19
N ILE A 771 -53.96 -70.14 78.88
CA ILE A 771 -55.23 -70.20 78.15
C ILE A 771 -55.79 -71.62 78.19
N ARG A 772 -54.96 -72.64 77.94
CA ARG A 772 -55.38 -74.06 78.00
C ARG A 772 -55.75 -74.50 79.42
N LYS A 773 -55.10 -73.95 80.45
CA LYS A 773 -55.39 -74.22 81.87
C LYS A 773 -56.65 -73.48 82.36
N ARG A 774 -56.98 -72.30 81.78
CA ARG A 774 -58.26 -71.60 81.99
C ARG A 774 -59.43 -72.28 81.27
N GLN A 775 -59.22 -72.86 80.07
CA GLN A 775 -60.27 -73.59 79.35
C GLN A 775 -60.66 -74.93 79.99
N LYS A 776 -59.83 -75.53 80.86
CA LYS A 776 -60.18 -76.73 81.64
C LYS A 776 -60.99 -76.46 82.91
N ARG A 777 -61.30 -75.19 83.27
CA ARG A 777 -62.10 -74.84 84.46
C ARG A 777 -63.51 -74.31 84.18
N ASN A 778 -63.91 -74.18 82.92
CA ASN A 778 -65.30 -73.84 82.54
C ASN A 778 -65.91 -74.95 81.69
N TYR A 779 -66.24 -76.06 82.33
CA TYR A 779 -67.36 -76.92 81.93
C TYR A 779 -68.28 -77.04 83.14
N ILE A 780 -69.23 -76.10 83.21
CA ILE A 780 -70.46 -76.27 83.98
C ILE A 780 -71.40 -77.06 83.06
N PRO A 781 -72.00 -78.17 83.52
CA PRO A 781 -73.02 -78.89 82.75
C PRO A 781 -74.32 -78.07 82.75
N LEU A 782 -74.88 -77.83 81.56
CA LEU A 782 -76.27 -77.38 81.42
C LEU A 782 -77.15 -78.61 81.17
N GLN A 783 -78.28 -78.63 81.88
CA GLN A 783 -79.37 -79.60 81.81
C GLN A 783 -79.96 -79.74 80.42
#